data_AF-A0A1U7WIF0-F1
#
_entry.id   AF-A0A1U7WIF0-F1
#
_cell.length_a   1.000
_cell.length_b   1.000
_cell.length_c   1.000
_cell.angle_alpha   90.00
_cell.angle_beta   90.00
_cell.angle_gamma   90.00
#
_symmetry.space_group_name_H-M   'P 1'
#
loop_
_entity.id
_entity.type
_entity.pdbx_description
1 polymer ?
#
loop_
_entity_poly.entity_id
_entity_poly.type
_entity_poly.pdbx_seq_one_letter_code
_entity_poly.pdbx_strand_id
1 'polypeptide(L)'
;MDSELIPFQMEAILGPDSQPFQTFISDHWSNSKEKRSKAEWMFNMMKQKDPESIALKLVDYLGPSHDIYYRERCAGLLRKLLNDNDLCTWHNLSVSTQSTIKSMIVDRFSVEEPGFIIQELLITVWTLIDSVRADKTWPELLPPLYQRVTNSSLDPYLKGAACIIFAILSKDIGETTAPCIKDLHKLFLNTLNDDTLHLQVRITAARAVITFIQSIPSSNEKERFQELLPGMMRALTDTLNNKRREDAAEQVLLFLIKLAKNEPRFLRRQLVDVVGTMFDIAEDKSLEETTRHLAIEFVLALVEAREKAPGMMKKLPLFTTTCFAVLLNLLRDIKDEPSWHSSEIWNDQAGVTDNYIYGRECLSRFSKALGGKTIAPIALEQLDAYLIVPEWEKRHAALIALSQIAEGSSKVMMKYLEQIMNMVLHAFQDPHPRVRWAAINAVAQFSIDFSPHLQVQYHNFVLPALAAAMDDFQHPRVQAHAALAVSDFCKSDKPETLVPYLDRILNKQLVLLQNDNEMVQRAALKALSGIADLSKEQFQAYYDFVMPYLKTIRANANDKSNHKLQVRAFECISLVALAVGKEKFRDDLEQVMEVLKSFQKSQVREADTIVYILQASNRICQCIGKDFLPYMSTVMPSLVECAQFEPDKTVSTDKLYDSIHKVKFGKEMICIKGSDLLEVKSIACGLLGRYAHNLKEEFYPWISQAASVLAPLLKFYMDDDVRNYANYALSSLLPSAELAVEKGIAQGGNQSYFKQLSGDIILALGNALYSESEAKISANILWGLNECLLICGSLLNEDQVHSIIDEIKHVLMESSRRNGELTKRAKSEDFDAEEAELLRAVRELEDEVCINVGNILITLIHTFKAAFLPFFDELSLYLLPMMGKDKTAAERSMCFHVFDILVVYCGEAALKYYNIYLPFLLNSSDDEKPVVRQNALYGLGLCAEHGGSVFKPFVGEALSRINVVITHLHDREPENLSAYYNAAFALGKICQFHQESIDAAQIRRKTFGSQLSAPSKGYFSFCRVPATTLASACSLLLPQHEMELESILSPEEDVNISTYAM
;
A
#
# COMPACT_ATOMS: atom_id res chain seq x y z
N MET A 1 14.71 53.00 -10.02
CA MET A 1 15.71 52.94 -11.13
C MET A 1 14.91 52.81 -12.40
N ASP A 2 15.17 53.68 -13.37
CA ASP A 2 14.42 53.74 -14.63
C ASP A 2 14.53 52.41 -15.38
N SER A 3 13.39 51.84 -15.78
CA SER A 3 13.31 50.53 -16.43
C SER A 3 14.04 50.48 -17.79
N GLU A 4 14.31 51.65 -18.38
CA GLU A 4 14.99 51.80 -19.68
C GLU A 4 16.52 51.64 -19.60
N LEU A 5 17.13 51.82 -18.42
CA LEU A 5 18.59 51.72 -18.23
C LEU A 5 19.08 50.30 -17.90
N ILE A 6 18.16 49.36 -17.62
CA ILE A 6 18.48 48.00 -17.19
C ILE A 6 19.17 47.17 -18.29
N PRO A 7 18.68 47.14 -19.55
CA PRO A 7 19.32 46.37 -20.62
C PRO A 7 20.75 46.83 -20.91
N PHE A 8 20.97 48.16 -20.90
CA PHE A 8 22.29 48.75 -21.13
C PHE A 8 23.31 48.40 -20.03
N GLN A 9 22.85 48.32 -18.77
CA GLN A 9 23.69 47.89 -17.65
C GLN A 9 24.01 46.39 -17.73
N MET A 10 23.06 45.56 -18.17
CA MET A 10 23.30 44.13 -18.39
C MET A 10 24.31 43.89 -19.52
N GLU A 11 24.16 44.57 -20.65
CA GLU A 11 25.11 44.51 -21.78
C GLU A 11 26.52 44.99 -21.36
N ALA A 12 26.62 46.03 -20.55
CA ALA A 12 27.90 46.50 -20.03
C ALA A 12 28.58 45.47 -19.10
N ILE A 13 27.81 44.77 -18.26
CA ILE A 13 28.33 43.75 -17.32
C ILE A 13 28.75 42.47 -18.08
N LEU A 14 27.97 42.06 -19.08
CA LEU A 14 28.19 40.82 -19.84
C LEU A 14 29.11 41.00 -21.06
N GLY A 15 29.38 42.25 -21.44
CA GLY A 15 30.22 42.63 -22.57
C GLY A 15 31.69 42.22 -22.43
N PRO A 16 32.51 42.50 -23.46
CA PRO A 16 33.92 42.07 -23.51
C PRO A 16 34.82 42.78 -22.50
N ASP A 17 34.42 43.95 -21.98
CA ASP A 17 35.18 44.68 -20.97
C ASP A 17 35.10 43.96 -19.60
N SER A 18 36.25 43.85 -18.93
CA SER A 18 36.38 43.18 -17.64
C SER A 18 36.00 44.08 -16.46
N GLN A 19 36.13 45.39 -16.62
CA GLN A 19 35.97 46.35 -15.52
C GLN A 19 34.53 46.45 -14.99
N PRO A 20 33.47 46.47 -15.83
CA PRO A 20 32.09 46.49 -15.35
C PRO A 20 31.72 45.21 -14.60
N PHE A 21 32.17 44.06 -15.08
CA PHE A 21 31.94 42.77 -14.43
C PHE A 21 32.66 42.66 -13.08
N GLN A 22 33.93 43.04 -13.00
CA GLN A 22 34.68 43.05 -11.74
C GLN A 22 34.08 43.99 -10.69
N THR A 23 33.54 45.14 -11.12
CA THR A 23 32.82 46.07 -10.25
C THR A 23 31.53 45.43 -9.74
N PHE A 24 30.77 44.78 -10.62
CA PHE A 24 29.57 44.03 -10.26
C PHE A 24 29.86 42.92 -9.22
N ILE A 25 30.92 42.12 -9.41
CA ILE A 25 31.34 41.08 -8.45
C ILE A 25 31.76 41.71 -7.12
N SER A 26 32.49 42.82 -7.14
CA SER A 26 32.91 43.50 -5.91
C SER A 26 31.74 44.10 -5.14
N ASP A 27 30.71 44.59 -5.86
CA ASP A 27 29.51 45.19 -5.25
C ASP A 27 28.66 44.17 -4.50
N HIS A 28 28.61 42.90 -4.91
CA HIS A 28 27.95 41.81 -4.16
C HIS A 28 28.54 41.57 -2.77
N TRP A 29 29.83 41.90 -2.57
CA TRP A 29 30.54 41.76 -1.30
C TRP A 29 30.94 43.11 -0.68
N SER A 30 30.31 44.21 -1.11
CA SER A 30 30.57 45.55 -0.57
C SER A 30 30.04 45.72 0.86
N ASN A 31 30.74 46.51 1.69
CA ASN A 31 30.23 46.93 2.99
C ASN A 31 28.98 47.83 2.89
N SER A 32 28.69 48.41 1.70
CA SER A 32 27.46 49.16 1.46
C SER A 32 26.27 48.22 1.18
N LYS A 33 25.22 48.32 2.01
CA LYS A 33 23.96 47.58 1.83
C LYS A 33 23.27 47.92 0.51
N GLU A 34 23.37 49.18 0.08
CA GLU A 34 22.77 49.66 -1.17
C GLU A 34 23.44 49.02 -2.39
N LYS A 35 24.77 48.97 -2.40
CA LYS A 35 25.55 48.32 -3.48
C LYS A 35 25.27 46.82 -3.56
N ARG A 36 25.26 46.11 -2.43
CA ARG A 36 24.93 44.67 -2.38
C ARG A 36 23.52 44.36 -2.87
N SER A 37 22.53 45.13 -2.42
CA SER A 37 21.13 44.92 -2.81
C SER A 37 20.92 45.17 -4.30
N LYS A 38 21.60 46.20 -4.84
CA LYS A 38 21.58 46.51 -6.27
C LYS A 38 22.25 45.40 -7.11
N ALA A 39 23.38 44.87 -6.66
CA ALA A 39 24.07 43.78 -7.33
C ALA A 39 23.25 42.48 -7.31
N GLU A 40 22.68 42.09 -6.16
CA GLU A 40 21.82 40.89 -6.05
C GLU A 40 20.55 41.01 -6.91
N TRP A 41 19.95 42.20 -6.96
CA TRP A 41 18.82 42.46 -7.84
C TRP A 41 19.21 42.34 -9.33
N MET A 42 20.36 42.90 -9.73
CA MET A 42 20.86 42.78 -11.10
C MET A 42 21.20 41.33 -11.47
N PHE A 43 21.77 40.55 -10.54
CA PHE A 43 22.02 39.13 -10.70
C PHE A 43 20.74 38.34 -10.95
N ASN A 44 19.68 38.57 -10.16
CA ASN A 44 18.39 37.92 -10.35
C ASN A 44 17.72 38.30 -11.67
N MET A 45 17.88 39.55 -12.12
CA MET A 45 17.39 40.00 -13.44
C MET A 45 18.13 39.30 -14.59
N MET A 46 19.47 39.17 -14.50
CA MET A 46 20.27 38.43 -15.49
C MET A 46 19.91 36.94 -15.50
N LYS A 47 19.74 36.33 -14.32
CA LYS A 47 19.27 34.93 -14.17
C LYS A 47 17.94 34.68 -14.90
N GLN A 48 17.02 35.64 -14.91
CA GLN A 48 15.71 35.50 -15.57
C GLN A 48 15.73 35.83 -17.06
N LYS A 49 16.52 36.82 -17.49
CA LYS A 49 16.46 37.36 -18.87
C LYS A 49 17.54 36.83 -19.81
N ASP A 50 18.74 36.55 -19.30
CA ASP A 50 19.87 36.05 -20.08
C ASP A 50 20.78 35.15 -19.21
N PRO A 51 20.29 33.96 -18.80
CA PRO A 51 21.03 33.02 -17.96
C PRO A 51 22.28 32.45 -18.66
N GLU A 52 22.29 32.40 -19.99
CA GLU A 52 23.37 31.87 -20.81
C GLU A 52 24.64 32.71 -20.69
N SER A 53 24.52 34.01 -20.98
CA SER A 53 25.66 34.92 -20.98
C SER A 53 26.27 35.08 -19.60
N ILE A 54 25.45 35.16 -18.54
CA ILE A 54 25.96 35.25 -17.16
C ILE A 54 26.63 33.95 -16.72
N ALA A 55 26.11 32.78 -17.11
CA ALA A 55 26.76 31.49 -16.82
C ALA A 55 28.14 31.41 -17.49
N LEU A 56 28.22 31.71 -18.79
CA LEU A 56 29.50 31.70 -19.52
C LEU A 56 30.50 32.70 -18.95
N LYS A 57 30.04 33.90 -18.57
CA LYS A 57 30.90 34.94 -17.97
C LYS A 57 31.44 34.53 -16.61
N LEU A 58 30.62 33.92 -15.75
CA LEU A 58 31.06 33.39 -14.45
C LEU A 58 32.08 32.26 -14.62
N VAL A 59 31.87 31.38 -15.59
CA VAL A 59 32.76 30.26 -15.92
C VAL A 59 34.11 30.75 -16.43
N ASP A 60 34.15 31.73 -17.33
CA ASP A 60 35.39 32.36 -17.82
C ASP A 60 36.25 32.91 -16.67
N TYR A 61 35.60 33.57 -15.71
CA TYR A 61 36.25 34.12 -14.52
C TYR A 61 36.74 33.07 -13.51
N LEU A 62 36.43 31.78 -13.68
CA LEU A 62 37.07 30.70 -12.91
C LEU A 62 38.47 30.35 -13.42
N GLY A 63 38.81 30.76 -14.65
CA GLY A 63 40.09 30.47 -15.30
C GLY A 63 41.31 30.95 -14.48
N PRO A 64 42.49 30.32 -14.68
CA PRO A 64 43.68 30.58 -13.86
C PRO A 64 44.30 31.96 -14.12
N SER A 65 43.89 32.63 -15.20
CA SER A 65 44.31 33.98 -15.59
C SER A 65 43.72 35.09 -14.71
N HIS A 66 42.70 34.78 -13.91
CA HIS A 66 41.98 35.76 -13.09
C HIS A 66 42.45 35.72 -11.61
N ASP A 67 42.27 36.84 -10.91
CA ASP A 67 42.62 36.94 -9.48
C ASP A 67 41.78 35.98 -8.63
N ILE A 68 42.39 35.40 -7.59
CA ILE A 68 41.77 34.49 -6.63
C ILE A 68 40.51 35.12 -6.03
N TYR A 69 40.52 36.42 -5.72
CA TYR A 69 39.40 37.17 -5.18
C TYR A 69 38.14 37.08 -6.05
N TYR A 70 38.30 37.19 -7.37
CA TYR A 70 37.17 37.13 -8.31
C TYR A 70 36.75 35.70 -8.59
N ARG A 71 37.70 34.77 -8.72
CA ARG A 71 37.45 33.33 -8.93
C ARG A 71 36.60 32.75 -7.80
N GLU A 72 36.95 33.06 -6.55
CA GLU A 72 36.22 32.66 -5.35
C GLU A 72 34.74 33.09 -5.40
N ARG A 73 34.50 34.37 -5.70
CA ARG A 73 33.16 34.95 -5.73
C ARG A 73 32.34 34.47 -6.91
N CYS A 74 32.99 34.28 -8.06
CA CYS A 74 32.34 33.72 -9.25
C CYS A 74 31.93 32.27 -9.01
N ALA A 75 32.72 31.46 -8.30
CA ALA A 75 32.35 30.10 -7.92
C ALA A 75 31.07 30.09 -7.05
N GLY A 76 31.00 30.98 -6.04
CA GLY A 76 29.83 31.10 -5.18
C GLY A 76 28.57 31.63 -5.89
N LEU A 77 28.72 32.54 -6.87
CA LEU A 77 27.61 33.01 -7.71
C LEU A 77 27.17 31.96 -8.73
N LEU A 78 28.10 31.19 -9.29
CA LEU A 78 27.78 30.07 -10.18
C LEU A 78 26.92 29.05 -9.45
N ARG A 79 27.28 28.69 -8.21
CA ARG A 79 26.43 27.87 -7.34
C ARG A 79 25.02 28.44 -7.18
N LYS A 80 24.90 29.74 -6.87
CA LYS A 80 23.58 30.39 -6.72
C LYS A 80 22.76 30.40 -8.01
N LEU A 81 23.41 30.57 -9.16
CA LEU A 81 22.77 30.55 -10.47
C LEU A 81 22.17 29.16 -10.74
N LEU A 82 22.95 28.11 -10.47
CA LEU A 82 22.61 26.73 -10.79
C LEU A 82 21.77 26.00 -9.71
N ASN A 83 21.43 26.66 -8.61
CA ASN A 83 20.59 26.09 -7.57
C ASN A 83 19.10 26.05 -8.00
N ASP A 84 18.47 24.87 -7.92
CA ASP A 84 17.16 24.53 -8.50
C ASP A 84 15.92 25.01 -7.73
N ASN A 85 16.10 25.73 -6.61
CA ASN A 85 14.98 26.16 -5.76
C ASN A 85 14.05 27.24 -6.37
N ASP A 86 14.45 27.89 -7.48
CA ASP A 86 13.75 29.06 -8.05
C ASP A 86 13.46 28.95 -9.57
N LEU A 87 12.83 27.87 -10.03
CA LEU A 87 12.49 27.58 -11.45
C LEU A 87 13.70 27.14 -12.31
N CYS A 88 14.01 25.83 -12.29
CA CYS A 88 14.88 25.06 -13.19
C CYS A 88 15.91 25.85 -14.04
N THR A 89 17.00 26.33 -13.44
CA THR A 89 18.01 27.11 -14.17
C THR A 89 18.94 26.25 -15.05
N TRP A 90 19.29 25.03 -14.64
CA TRP A 90 20.18 24.16 -15.43
C TRP A 90 19.55 23.68 -16.74
N HIS A 91 18.29 23.23 -16.67
CA HIS A 91 17.52 22.73 -17.82
C HIS A 91 17.17 23.83 -18.83
N ASN A 92 17.19 25.10 -18.42
CA ASN A 92 16.95 26.25 -19.29
C ASN A 92 18.20 26.68 -20.08
N LEU A 93 19.38 26.14 -19.76
CA LEU A 93 20.61 26.39 -20.51
C LEU A 93 20.70 25.49 -21.72
N SER A 94 21.29 26.00 -22.79
CA SER A 94 21.60 25.27 -24.00
C SER A 94 22.62 24.16 -23.72
N VAL A 95 22.54 23.08 -24.49
CA VAL A 95 23.48 21.94 -24.41
C VAL A 95 24.94 22.39 -24.57
N SER A 96 25.19 23.44 -25.37
CA SER A 96 26.53 24.04 -25.54
C SER A 96 27.04 24.69 -24.26
N THR A 97 26.21 25.49 -23.59
CA THR A 97 26.57 26.15 -22.33
C THR A 97 26.73 25.13 -21.19
N GLN A 98 25.83 24.16 -21.09
CA GLN A 98 25.95 23.04 -20.15
C GLN A 98 27.28 22.30 -20.35
N SER A 99 27.66 22.00 -21.61
CA SER A 99 28.93 21.33 -21.93
C SER A 99 30.14 22.18 -21.55
N THR A 100 30.07 23.50 -21.75
CA THR A 100 31.14 24.44 -21.40
C THR A 100 31.33 24.55 -19.88
N ILE A 101 30.23 24.63 -19.12
CA ILE A 101 30.25 24.59 -17.65
C ILE A 101 30.85 23.26 -17.18
N LYS A 102 30.40 22.12 -17.74
CA LYS A 102 30.93 20.79 -17.40
C LYS A 102 32.44 20.72 -17.63
N SER A 103 32.92 21.13 -18.80
CA SER A 103 34.34 21.12 -19.15
C SER A 103 35.17 22.01 -18.23
N MET A 104 34.73 23.24 -17.96
CA MET A 104 35.48 24.13 -17.08
C MET A 104 35.54 23.60 -15.64
N ILE A 105 34.44 23.06 -15.11
CA ILE A 105 34.43 22.47 -13.76
C ILE A 105 35.45 21.32 -13.69
N VAL A 106 35.46 20.42 -14.67
CA VAL A 106 36.42 19.30 -14.79
C VAL A 106 37.87 19.81 -14.83
N ASP A 107 38.14 20.82 -15.68
CA ASP A 107 39.47 21.42 -15.80
C ASP A 107 39.92 22.05 -14.48
N ARG A 108 39.05 22.85 -13.84
CA ARG A 108 39.35 23.48 -12.56
C ARG A 108 39.60 22.45 -11.48
N PHE A 109 38.77 21.42 -11.36
CA PHE A 109 39.01 20.34 -10.40
C PHE A 109 40.38 19.69 -10.57
N SER A 110 40.90 19.59 -11.78
CA SER A 110 42.21 18.99 -12.07
C SER A 110 43.39 19.82 -11.56
N VAL A 111 43.28 21.16 -11.51
CA VAL A 111 44.42 22.07 -11.25
C VAL A 111 44.25 23.06 -10.10
N GLU A 112 43.06 23.22 -9.54
CA GLU A 112 42.77 24.20 -8.48
C GLU A 112 43.49 23.87 -7.15
N GLU A 113 44.04 24.88 -6.47
CA GLU A 113 44.75 24.72 -5.19
C GLU A 113 44.01 25.36 -4.00
N PRO A 114 43.37 26.54 -4.11
CA PRO A 114 42.64 27.15 -3.00
C PRO A 114 41.43 26.31 -2.55
N GLY A 115 41.45 25.87 -1.28
CA GLY A 115 40.42 24.99 -0.71
C GLY A 115 38.99 25.54 -0.76
N PHE A 116 38.79 26.85 -0.62
CA PHE A 116 37.45 27.46 -0.71
C PHE A 116 36.84 27.34 -2.12
N ILE A 117 37.65 27.52 -3.17
CA ILE A 117 37.16 27.37 -4.56
C ILE A 117 36.78 25.92 -4.81
N ILE A 118 37.62 24.98 -4.37
CA ILE A 118 37.31 23.54 -4.44
C ILE A 118 36.02 23.23 -3.69
N GLN A 119 35.79 23.81 -2.51
CA GLN A 119 34.55 23.64 -1.74
C GLN A 119 33.31 24.12 -2.51
N GLU A 120 33.36 25.33 -3.06
CA GLU A 120 32.24 25.89 -3.84
C GLU A 120 31.96 25.08 -5.11
N LEU A 121 33.02 24.57 -5.77
CA LEU A 121 32.87 23.65 -6.91
C LEU A 121 32.24 22.32 -6.50
N LEU A 122 32.65 21.74 -5.36
CA LEU A 122 32.04 20.49 -4.85
C LEU A 122 30.56 20.69 -4.54
N ILE A 123 30.19 21.80 -3.90
CA ILE A 123 28.77 22.11 -3.63
C ILE A 123 28.01 22.34 -4.94
N THR A 124 28.62 23.00 -5.93
CA THR A 124 28.00 23.22 -7.25
C THR A 124 27.73 21.89 -7.97
N VAL A 125 28.70 20.96 -7.95
CA VAL A 125 28.51 19.60 -8.48
C VAL A 125 27.42 18.86 -7.72
N TRP A 126 27.40 18.98 -6.39
CA TRP A 126 26.35 18.38 -5.55
C TRP A 126 24.96 18.90 -5.93
N THR A 127 24.79 20.21 -6.12
CA THR A 127 23.49 20.78 -6.53
C THR A 127 23.05 20.36 -7.93
N LEU A 128 24.00 20.10 -8.84
CA LEU A 128 23.70 19.67 -10.21
C LEU A 128 23.49 18.16 -10.33
N ILE A 129 23.70 17.39 -9.26
CA ILE A 129 23.86 15.94 -9.37
C ILE A 129 22.60 15.24 -9.84
N ASP A 130 21.42 15.71 -9.41
CA ASP A 130 20.14 15.13 -9.81
C ASP A 130 19.76 15.53 -11.25
N SER A 131 20.01 16.80 -11.62
CA SER A 131 19.84 17.31 -12.99
C SER A 131 20.76 16.60 -14.00
N VAL A 132 21.98 16.24 -13.60
CA VAL A 132 22.92 15.47 -14.44
C VAL A 132 22.58 13.97 -14.44
N ARG A 133 22.00 13.43 -13.36
CA ARG A 133 21.57 12.02 -13.28
C ARG A 133 20.46 11.71 -14.28
N ALA A 134 19.54 12.64 -14.54
CA ALA A 134 18.51 12.51 -15.57
C ALA A 134 19.11 12.25 -16.97
N ASP A 135 20.26 12.88 -17.27
CA ASP A 135 20.97 12.79 -18.56
C ASP A 135 21.98 11.62 -18.66
N LYS A 136 22.13 10.82 -17.59
CA LYS A 136 23.00 9.62 -17.50
C LYS A 136 24.49 9.81 -17.84
N THR A 137 25.04 11.03 -17.90
CA THR A 137 26.42 11.25 -18.38
C THR A 137 27.14 12.48 -17.78
N TRP A 138 28.13 12.21 -16.91
CA TRP A 138 29.30 13.10 -16.66
C TRP A 138 30.57 12.29 -16.31
N PRO A 139 30.99 11.35 -17.16
CA PRO A 139 32.15 10.49 -16.90
C PRO A 139 33.48 11.25 -16.80
N GLU A 140 33.58 12.43 -17.43
CA GLU A 140 34.79 13.24 -17.48
C GLU A 140 35.20 13.78 -16.10
N LEU A 141 34.25 13.88 -15.16
CA LEU A 141 34.49 14.37 -13.81
C LEU A 141 35.06 13.30 -12.87
N LEU A 142 34.91 12.01 -13.19
CA LEU A 142 35.39 10.92 -12.34
C LEU A 142 36.92 10.89 -12.18
N PRO A 143 37.74 10.97 -13.25
CA PRO A 143 39.21 10.97 -13.11
C PRO A 143 39.77 12.11 -12.24
N PRO A 144 39.40 13.40 -12.42
CA PRO A 144 39.93 14.47 -11.59
C PRO A 144 39.40 14.43 -10.15
N LEU A 145 38.14 14.03 -9.93
CA LEU A 145 37.65 13.79 -8.56
C LEU A 145 38.45 12.67 -7.88
N TYR A 146 38.72 11.58 -8.58
CA TYR A 146 39.52 10.48 -8.06
C TYR A 146 40.95 10.91 -7.71
N GLN A 147 41.59 11.71 -8.56
CA GLN A 147 42.90 12.27 -8.28
C GLN A 147 42.89 13.15 -7.01
N ARG A 148 41.83 13.93 -6.79
CA ARG A 148 41.68 14.76 -5.58
C ARG A 148 41.42 13.94 -4.32
N VAL A 149 40.65 12.87 -4.45
CA VAL A 149 40.38 11.92 -3.37
C VAL A 149 41.66 11.18 -2.95
N THR A 150 42.52 10.83 -3.90
CA THR A 150 43.77 10.08 -3.65
C THR A 150 44.99 10.97 -3.32
N ASN A 151 44.92 12.28 -3.58
CA ASN A 151 46.03 13.20 -3.31
C ASN A 151 46.19 13.50 -1.81
N SER A 152 47.35 13.22 -1.23
CA SER A 152 47.67 13.45 0.19
C SER A 152 47.57 14.91 0.64
N SER A 153 47.71 15.90 -0.23
CA SER A 153 47.84 17.32 0.16
C SER A 153 46.52 18.08 0.39
N LEU A 154 45.38 17.55 -0.08
CA LEU A 154 44.10 18.24 0.07
C LEU A 154 43.62 18.24 1.54
N ASP A 155 42.91 19.28 1.94
CA ASP A 155 42.26 19.33 3.25
C ASP A 155 41.37 18.09 3.46
N PRO A 156 41.51 17.36 4.59
CA PRO A 156 40.78 16.11 4.79
C PRO A 156 39.25 16.24 4.79
N TYR A 157 38.69 17.41 5.14
CA TYR A 157 37.25 17.65 5.04
C TYR A 157 36.79 17.75 3.58
N LEU A 158 37.54 18.46 2.73
CA LEU A 158 37.27 18.52 1.29
C LEU A 158 37.43 17.15 0.60
N LYS A 159 38.39 16.33 1.04
CA LYS A 159 38.53 14.94 0.57
C LYS A 159 37.28 14.12 0.85
N GLY A 160 36.74 14.22 2.06
CA GLY A 160 35.52 13.52 2.44
C GLY A 160 34.32 13.95 1.57
N ALA A 161 34.15 15.24 1.33
CA ALA A 161 33.10 15.76 0.44
C ALA A 161 33.27 15.28 -1.01
N ALA A 162 34.49 15.28 -1.54
CA ALA A 162 34.80 14.75 -2.87
C ALA A 162 34.51 13.24 -2.97
N CYS A 163 34.76 12.47 -1.91
CA CYS A 163 34.41 11.04 -1.87
C CYS A 163 32.91 10.81 -1.96
N ILE A 164 32.07 11.62 -1.29
CA ILE A 164 30.61 11.49 -1.36
C ILE A 164 30.13 11.78 -2.79
N ILE A 165 30.63 12.83 -3.42
CA ILE A 165 30.24 13.20 -4.79
C ILE A 165 30.68 12.13 -5.79
N PHE A 166 31.91 11.64 -5.67
CA PHE A 166 32.40 10.52 -6.45
C PHE A 166 31.51 9.27 -6.28
N ALA A 167 31.13 8.95 -5.03
CA ALA A 167 30.25 7.82 -4.73
C ALA A 167 28.89 7.93 -5.42
N ILE A 168 28.29 9.12 -5.43
CA ILE A 168 27.01 9.33 -6.10
C ILE A 168 27.15 9.19 -7.63
N LEU A 169 28.14 9.85 -8.23
CA LEU A 169 28.35 9.82 -9.69
C LEU A 169 28.76 8.43 -10.20
N SER A 170 29.53 7.67 -9.41
CA SER A 170 29.94 6.30 -9.77
C SER A 170 28.78 5.31 -9.87
N LYS A 171 27.67 5.56 -9.15
CA LYS A 171 26.47 4.70 -9.20
C LYS A 171 25.89 4.56 -10.61
N ASP A 172 25.98 5.62 -11.40
CA ASP A 172 25.28 5.75 -12.68
C ASP A 172 26.15 5.29 -13.88
N ILE A 173 27.46 5.07 -13.68
CA ILE A 173 28.45 4.84 -14.75
C ILE A 173 29.03 3.40 -14.72
N GLY A 174 28.73 2.61 -13.67
CA GLY A 174 28.85 1.14 -13.66
C GLY A 174 30.28 0.59 -13.69
N GLU A 175 30.85 0.38 -14.89
CA GLU A 175 32.06 -0.44 -15.10
C GLU A 175 33.39 0.34 -15.03
N THR A 176 33.38 1.65 -15.28
CA THR A 176 34.60 2.50 -15.28
C THR A 176 35.18 2.77 -13.89
N THR A 177 34.45 2.47 -12.82
CA THR A 177 34.82 2.75 -11.43
C THR A 177 35.52 1.58 -10.73
N ALA A 178 35.52 0.39 -11.32
CA ALA A 178 36.12 -0.82 -10.75
C ALA A 178 37.61 -0.70 -10.34
N PRO A 179 38.50 0.01 -11.08
CA PRO A 179 39.90 0.19 -10.67
C PRO A 179 40.05 1.03 -9.39
N CYS A 180 39.13 1.97 -9.16
CA CYS A 180 39.18 2.94 -8.07
C CYS A 180 38.79 2.33 -6.71
N ILE A 181 38.05 1.21 -6.72
CA ILE A 181 37.48 0.58 -5.52
C ILE A 181 38.55 0.18 -4.50
N LYS A 182 39.70 -0.34 -4.95
CA LYS A 182 40.77 -0.83 -4.05
C LYS A 182 41.47 0.31 -3.31
N ASP A 183 41.73 1.42 -4.00
CA ASP A 183 42.44 2.56 -3.42
C ASP A 183 41.53 3.33 -2.48
N LEU A 184 40.24 3.47 -2.81
CA LEU A 184 39.22 4.06 -1.94
C LEU A 184 39.04 3.27 -0.64
N HIS A 185 39.05 1.94 -0.72
CA HIS A 185 38.99 1.11 0.47
C HIS A 185 40.11 1.44 1.46
N LYS A 186 41.37 1.45 0.98
CA LYS A 186 42.54 1.76 1.82
C LYS A 186 42.50 3.18 2.36
N LEU A 187 42.07 4.15 1.54
CA LEU A 187 41.91 5.54 1.95
C LEU A 187 40.92 5.65 3.12
N PHE A 188 39.71 5.11 2.97
CA PHE A 188 38.70 5.16 4.03
C PHE A 188 39.15 4.44 5.29
N LEU A 189 39.78 3.27 5.17
CA LEU A 189 40.29 2.52 6.31
C LEU A 189 41.30 3.35 7.11
N ASN A 190 42.24 4.01 6.43
CA ASN A 190 43.23 4.85 7.08
C ASN A 190 42.60 6.08 7.71
N THR A 191 41.72 6.79 7.00
CA THR A 191 41.07 8.01 7.51
C THR A 191 40.19 7.74 8.72
N LEU A 192 39.43 6.64 8.74
CA LEU A 192 38.55 6.31 9.87
C LEU A 192 39.31 5.90 11.13
N ASN A 193 40.48 5.29 10.97
CA ASN A 193 41.30 4.76 12.08
C ASN A 193 42.42 5.71 12.53
N ASP A 194 42.60 6.87 11.91
CA ASP A 194 43.62 7.84 12.29
C ASP A 194 43.08 8.82 13.35
N ASP A 195 43.40 8.54 14.61
CA ASP A 195 42.99 9.35 15.77
C ASP A 195 43.66 10.73 15.81
N THR A 196 44.66 11.00 14.96
CA THR A 196 45.28 12.32 14.86
C THR A 196 44.46 13.30 14.01
N LEU A 197 43.52 12.80 13.19
CA LEU A 197 42.66 13.63 12.36
C LEU A 197 41.55 14.29 13.18
N HIS A 198 41.17 15.49 12.76
CA HIS A 198 40.03 16.19 13.36
C HIS A 198 38.75 15.34 13.20
N LEU A 199 37.97 15.19 14.27
CA LEU A 199 36.80 14.32 14.32
C LEU A 199 35.81 14.52 13.16
N GLN A 200 35.61 15.78 12.72
CA GLN A 200 34.76 16.10 11.56
C GLN A 200 35.19 15.36 10.28
N VAL A 201 36.48 15.12 10.10
CA VAL A 201 37.04 14.40 8.95
C VAL A 201 36.61 12.94 8.99
N ARG A 202 36.71 12.31 10.16
CA ARG A 202 36.29 10.91 10.39
C ARG A 202 34.78 10.76 10.20
N ILE A 203 33.98 11.73 10.65
CA ILE A 203 32.53 11.78 10.42
C ILE A 203 32.21 11.87 8.91
N THR A 204 32.84 12.80 8.19
CA THR A 204 32.63 12.94 6.74
C THR A 204 33.06 11.68 5.99
N ALA A 205 34.16 11.04 6.40
CA ALA A 205 34.60 9.76 5.84
C ALA A 205 33.57 8.65 6.07
N ALA A 206 32.99 8.54 7.27
CA ALA A 206 31.94 7.55 7.55
C ALA A 206 30.72 7.74 6.65
N ARG A 207 30.27 8.99 6.44
CA ARG A 207 29.17 9.33 5.53
C ARG A 207 29.48 8.99 4.07
N ALA A 208 30.72 9.23 3.64
CA ALA A 208 31.20 8.87 2.31
C ALA A 208 31.18 7.36 2.07
N VAL A 209 31.67 6.58 3.03
CA VAL A 209 31.66 5.11 2.97
C VAL A 209 30.22 4.59 2.81
N ILE A 210 29.28 5.07 3.62
CA ILE A 210 27.87 4.65 3.54
C ILE A 210 27.27 4.95 2.16
N THR A 211 27.52 6.15 1.64
CA THR A 211 27.01 6.58 0.34
C THR A 211 27.61 5.72 -0.79
N PHE A 212 28.90 5.38 -0.67
CA PHE A 212 29.60 4.53 -1.63
C PHE A 212 29.14 3.08 -1.62
N ILE A 213 28.89 2.49 -0.44
CA ILE A 213 28.35 1.12 -0.36
C ILE A 213 27.01 1.00 -1.10
N GLN A 214 26.21 2.05 -1.06
CA GLN A 214 24.92 2.14 -1.77
C GLN A 214 25.04 2.37 -3.28
N SER A 215 26.23 2.71 -3.79
CA SER A 215 26.49 2.88 -5.23
C SER A 215 27.04 1.61 -5.88
N ILE A 216 27.67 0.72 -5.11
CA ILE A 216 28.21 -0.54 -5.62
C ILE A 216 27.06 -1.50 -6.01
N PRO A 217 27.01 -2.05 -7.23
CA PRO A 217 25.97 -3.00 -7.63
C PRO A 217 26.25 -4.44 -7.14
N SER A 218 27.52 -4.84 -7.04
CA SER A 218 27.92 -6.21 -6.69
C SER A 218 27.93 -6.46 -5.18
N SER A 219 27.18 -7.47 -4.71
CA SER A 219 27.17 -7.87 -3.30
C SER A 219 28.56 -8.29 -2.79
N ASN A 220 29.32 -9.02 -3.61
CA ASN A 220 30.66 -9.49 -3.25
C ASN A 220 31.65 -8.32 -3.06
N GLU A 221 31.48 -7.24 -3.82
CA GLU A 221 32.33 -6.06 -3.69
C GLU A 221 31.97 -5.26 -2.44
N LYS A 222 30.68 -5.14 -2.11
CA LYS A 222 30.23 -4.52 -0.85
C LYS A 222 30.83 -5.20 0.37
N GLU A 223 30.88 -6.54 0.39
CA GLU A 223 31.44 -7.31 1.50
C GLU A 223 32.89 -6.94 1.83
N ARG A 224 33.66 -6.49 0.85
CA ARG A 224 35.06 -6.08 1.06
C ARG A 224 35.18 -4.83 1.93
N PHE A 225 34.16 -3.97 1.95
CA PHE A 225 34.14 -2.74 2.75
C PHE A 225 33.66 -2.97 4.19
N GLN A 226 33.26 -4.18 4.57
CA GLN A 226 32.76 -4.47 5.92
C GLN A 226 33.81 -4.20 7.01
N GLU A 227 35.11 -4.27 6.70
CA GLU A 227 36.17 -3.94 7.66
C GLU A 227 36.25 -2.45 8.02
N LEU A 228 35.54 -1.58 7.31
CA LEU A 228 35.43 -0.14 7.63
C LEU A 228 34.41 0.15 8.73
N LEU A 229 33.47 -0.77 8.98
CA LEU A 229 32.36 -0.59 9.91
C LEU A 229 32.82 -0.25 11.35
N PRO A 230 33.85 -0.90 11.93
CA PRO A 230 34.36 -0.51 13.26
C PRO A 230 34.84 0.93 13.32
N GLY A 231 35.50 1.41 12.25
CA GLY A 231 35.98 2.79 12.16
C GLY A 231 34.82 3.79 12.10
N MET A 232 33.75 3.44 11.39
CA MET A 232 32.52 4.23 11.35
C MET A 232 31.83 4.28 12.71
N MET A 233 31.70 3.14 13.39
CA MET A 233 31.11 3.06 14.73
C MET A 233 31.94 3.84 15.75
N ARG A 234 33.27 3.77 15.67
CA ARG A 234 34.16 4.58 16.53
C ARG A 234 33.98 6.07 16.30
N ALA A 235 33.84 6.50 15.05
CA ALA A 235 33.58 7.91 14.73
C ALA A 235 32.26 8.39 15.34
N LEU A 236 31.21 7.55 15.34
CA LEU A 236 29.94 7.83 16.02
C LEU A 236 30.15 7.97 17.54
N THR A 237 30.75 6.98 18.19
CA THR A 237 30.93 6.98 19.65
C THR A 237 31.81 8.14 20.12
N ASP A 238 32.87 8.47 19.38
CA ASP A 238 33.74 9.62 19.69
C ASP A 238 32.99 10.96 19.58
N THR A 239 32.02 11.03 18.68
CA THR A 239 31.16 12.22 18.51
C THR A 239 30.16 12.36 19.65
N LEU A 240 29.53 11.26 20.06
CA LEU A 240 28.60 11.24 21.19
C LEU A 240 29.27 11.60 22.53
N ASN A 241 30.52 11.16 22.71
CA ASN A 241 31.32 11.55 23.89
C ASN A 241 31.61 13.07 23.95
N ASN A 242 31.44 13.79 22.84
CA ASN A 242 31.59 15.23 22.77
C ASN A 242 30.21 15.93 22.77
N LYS A 243 29.67 16.20 23.96
CA LYS A 243 28.34 16.82 24.19
C LYS A 243 28.03 18.11 23.41
N ARG A 244 29.02 18.76 22.79
CA ARG A 244 28.82 19.96 21.96
C ARG A 244 28.56 19.66 20.49
N ARG A 245 28.57 18.38 20.08
CA ARG A 245 28.47 17.95 18.67
C ARG A 245 27.45 16.83 18.47
N GLU A 246 26.41 16.80 19.30
CA GLU A 246 25.35 15.79 19.18
C GLU A 246 24.62 15.88 17.83
N ASP A 247 24.45 17.09 17.29
CA ASP A 247 24.00 17.36 15.91
C ASP A 247 24.79 16.59 14.84
N ALA A 248 26.10 16.47 15.01
CA ALA A 248 26.96 15.73 14.09
C ALA A 248 26.81 14.20 14.27
N ALA A 249 26.50 13.73 15.48
CA ALA A 249 26.20 12.33 15.74
C ALA A 249 24.84 11.92 15.15
N GLU A 250 23.81 12.76 15.28
CA GLU A 250 22.50 12.58 14.65
C GLU A 250 22.63 12.40 13.13
N GLN A 251 23.46 13.24 12.49
CA GLN A 251 23.76 13.10 11.06
C GLN A 251 24.37 11.72 10.73
N VAL A 252 25.32 11.22 11.52
CA VAL A 252 25.91 9.89 11.29
C VAL A 252 24.86 8.79 11.47
N LEU A 253 24.02 8.88 12.50
CA LEU A 253 22.91 7.94 12.74
C LEU A 253 21.93 7.90 11.57
N LEU A 254 21.55 9.05 10.99
CA LEU A 254 20.68 9.11 9.80
C LEU A 254 21.28 8.36 8.60
N PHE A 255 22.58 8.51 8.36
CA PHE A 255 23.26 7.74 7.31
C PHE A 255 23.31 6.24 7.65
N LEU A 256 23.54 5.87 8.92
CA LEU A 256 23.51 4.47 9.35
C LEU A 256 22.12 3.86 9.20
N ILE A 257 21.04 4.59 9.52
CA ILE A 257 19.66 4.18 9.27
C ILE A 257 19.45 3.93 7.77
N LYS A 258 19.95 4.83 6.92
CA LYS A 258 19.91 4.64 5.47
C LYS A 258 20.66 3.37 5.03
N LEU A 259 21.80 3.07 5.64
CA LEU A 259 22.55 1.82 5.41
C LEU A 259 21.73 0.60 5.85
N ALA A 260 21.12 0.62 7.04
CA ALA A 260 20.26 -0.44 7.56
C ALA A 260 19.07 -0.74 6.64
N LYS A 261 18.37 0.31 6.15
CA LYS A 261 17.23 0.17 5.22
C LYS A 261 17.67 -0.36 3.84
N ASN A 262 18.83 0.09 3.36
CA ASN A 262 19.25 -0.20 1.99
C ASN A 262 20.05 -1.48 1.83
N GLU A 263 20.96 -1.75 2.76
CA GLU A 263 21.99 -2.79 2.67
C GLU A 263 22.18 -3.51 4.03
N PRO A 264 21.12 -4.05 4.66
CA PRO A 264 21.19 -4.62 6.01
C PRO A 264 22.24 -5.73 6.17
N ARG A 265 22.45 -6.53 5.12
CA ARG A 265 23.44 -7.63 5.11
C ARG A 265 24.88 -7.13 5.26
N PHE A 266 25.15 -5.86 4.93
CA PHE A 266 26.47 -5.26 5.13
C PHE A 266 26.91 -5.31 6.61
N LEU A 267 25.95 -5.21 7.53
CA LEU A 267 26.20 -5.15 8.97
C LEU A 267 26.39 -6.54 9.61
N ARG A 268 26.14 -7.62 8.86
CA ARG A 268 26.03 -9.00 9.37
C ARG A 268 27.21 -9.45 10.23
N ARG A 269 28.45 -9.15 9.83
CA ARG A 269 29.66 -9.62 10.55
C ARG A 269 29.82 -9.05 11.96
N GLN A 270 29.30 -7.84 12.20
CA GLN A 270 29.45 -7.12 13.46
C GLN A 270 28.09 -6.72 14.04
N LEU A 271 27.04 -7.42 13.62
CA LEU A 271 25.67 -7.04 13.92
C LEU A 271 25.40 -6.98 15.43
N VAL A 272 25.99 -7.92 16.19
CA VAL A 272 25.89 -7.95 17.66
C VAL A 272 26.46 -6.68 18.28
N ASP A 273 27.67 -6.27 17.89
CA ASP A 273 28.34 -5.09 18.45
C ASP A 273 27.62 -3.79 18.06
N VAL A 274 27.20 -3.69 16.79
CA VAL A 274 26.49 -2.52 16.28
C VAL A 274 25.15 -2.36 16.98
N VAL A 275 24.36 -3.42 17.10
CA VAL A 275 23.05 -3.39 17.76
C VAL A 275 23.20 -3.15 19.25
N GLY A 276 24.20 -3.76 19.90
CA GLY A 276 24.55 -3.48 21.29
C GLY A 276 24.84 -2.00 21.53
N THR A 277 25.70 -1.41 20.69
CA THR A 277 26.01 0.04 20.75
C THR A 277 24.75 0.90 20.58
N MET A 278 23.82 0.51 19.72
CA MET A 278 22.57 1.26 19.52
C MET A 278 21.65 1.17 20.73
N PHE A 279 21.61 0.04 21.44
CA PHE A 279 20.88 -0.05 22.71
C PHE A 279 21.55 0.80 23.80
N ASP A 280 22.88 0.79 23.89
CA ASP A 280 23.61 1.64 24.84
C ASP A 280 23.29 3.13 24.61
N ILE A 281 23.24 3.57 23.35
CA ILE A 281 22.84 4.94 22.97
C ILE A 281 21.37 5.21 23.33
N ALA A 282 20.47 4.26 23.04
CA ALA A 282 19.04 4.42 23.32
C ALA A 282 18.72 4.53 24.83
N GLU A 283 19.51 3.89 25.70
CA GLU A 283 19.31 3.88 27.15
C GLU A 283 20.07 5.00 27.89
N ASP A 284 21.03 5.66 27.25
CA ASP A 284 21.82 6.74 27.87
C ASP A 284 21.00 8.02 28.05
N LYS A 285 20.48 8.21 29.27
CA LYS A 285 19.72 9.39 29.68
C LYS A 285 20.51 10.70 29.65
N SER A 286 21.83 10.66 29.44
CA SER A 286 22.66 11.85 29.32
C SER A 286 22.67 12.46 27.91
N LEU A 287 22.14 11.74 26.92
CA LEU A 287 21.95 12.17 25.53
C LEU A 287 20.54 12.78 25.31
N GLU A 288 20.43 13.61 24.29
CA GLU A 288 19.17 14.19 23.82
C GLU A 288 18.21 13.12 23.30
N GLU A 289 16.91 13.39 23.44
CA GLU A 289 15.87 12.41 23.09
C GLU A 289 15.91 12.04 21.61
N THR A 290 16.18 13.02 20.74
CA THR A 290 16.33 12.82 19.29
C THR A 290 17.42 11.79 18.97
N THR A 291 18.59 11.90 19.60
CA THR A 291 19.69 10.94 19.42
C THR A 291 19.31 9.53 19.84
N ARG A 292 18.64 9.39 21.00
CA ARG A 292 18.15 8.09 21.49
C ARG A 292 17.10 7.50 20.55
N HIS A 293 16.18 8.31 20.04
CA HIS A 293 15.19 7.90 19.05
C HIS A 293 15.84 7.43 17.74
N LEU A 294 16.87 8.13 17.24
CA LEU A 294 17.58 7.71 16.04
C LEU A 294 18.29 6.36 16.20
N ALA A 295 18.80 6.04 17.39
CA ALA A 295 19.37 4.72 17.67
C ALA A 295 18.31 3.60 17.62
N ILE A 296 17.11 3.87 18.14
CA ILE A 296 15.96 2.94 18.03
C ILE A 296 15.49 2.82 16.58
N GLU A 297 15.39 3.93 15.84
CA GLU A 297 15.02 3.92 14.42
C GLU A 297 16.01 3.10 13.58
N PHE A 298 17.30 3.11 13.92
CA PHE A 298 18.29 2.25 13.27
C PHE A 298 17.98 0.76 13.49
N VAL A 299 17.65 0.38 14.73
CA VAL A 299 17.27 -0.99 15.07
C VAL A 299 15.99 -1.39 14.34
N LEU A 300 14.96 -0.54 14.35
CA LEU A 300 13.71 -0.78 13.63
C LEU A 300 13.93 -0.89 12.12
N ALA A 301 14.77 -0.04 11.54
CA ALA A 301 15.13 -0.11 10.14
C ALA A 301 15.71 -1.47 9.74
N LEU A 302 16.52 -2.10 10.60
CA LEU A 302 17.04 -3.44 10.34
C LEU A 302 15.96 -4.52 10.44
N VAL A 303 15.04 -4.37 11.39
CA VAL A 303 13.92 -5.31 11.58
C VAL A 303 12.93 -5.21 10.40
N GLU A 304 12.67 -4.01 9.90
CA GLU A 304 11.77 -3.73 8.78
C GLU A 304 12.39 -4.05 7.42
N ALA A 305 13.72 -4.06 7.29
CA ALA A 305 14.43 -4.44 6.07
C ALA A 305 14.39 -5.95 5.76
N ARG A 306 13.32 -6.64 6.19
CA ARG A 306 13.06 -8.07 6.01
C ARG A 306 13.07 -8.51 4.55
N GLU A 307 12.72 -7.64 3.61
CA GLU A 307 12.75 -7.98 2.19
C GLU A 307 14.16 -8.28 1.68
N LYS A 308 15.15 -7.65 2.31
CA LYS A 308 16.55 -7.76 1.95
C LYS A 308 17.29 -8.72 2.86
N ALA A 309 16.99 -8.73 4.16
CA ALA A 309 17.60 -9.62 5.15
C ALA A 309 16.50 -10.21 6.07
N PRO A 310 15.68 -11.15 5.56
CA PRO A 310 14.60 -11.76 6.35
C PRO A 310 15.19 -12.41 7.61
N GLY A 311 14.52 -12.46 8.76
CA GLY A 311 15.02 -13.22 9.93
C GLY A 311 16.39 -12.86 10.54
N MET A 312 17.18 -11.96 9.95
CA MET A 312 18.57 -11.68 10.36
C MET A 312 18.65 -11.18 11.81
N MET A 313 17.76 -10.26 12.18
CA MET A 313 17.70 -9.69 13.52
C MET A 313 17.23 -10.70 14.57
N LYS A 314 16.36 -11.65 14.21
CA LYS A 314 15.87 -12.70 15.13
C LYS A 314 16.96 -13.66 15.57
N LYS A 315 18.03 -13.81 14.78
CA LYS A 315 19.17 -14.67 15.10
C LYS A 315 20.09 -14.06 16.18
N LEU A 316 19.93 -12.77 16.49
CA LEU A 316 20.72 -12.12 17.53
C LEU A 316 20.26 -12.57 18.93
N PRO A 317 21.18 -12.99 19.82
CA PRO A 317 20.83 -13.40 21.17
C PRO A 317 20.14 -12.27 21.95
N LEU A 318 19.02 -12.58 22.62
CA LEU A 318 18.25 -11.67 23.49
C LEU A 318 17.73 -10.39 22.82
N PHE A 319 17.98 -10.20 21.53
CA PHE A 319 17.64 -8.97 20.81
C PHE A 319 16.18 -8.57 20.97
N THR A 320 15.27 -9.50 20.69
CA THR A 320 13.84 -9.20 20.72
C THR A 320 13.38 -8.84 22.13
N THR A 321 13.86 -9.57 23.14
CA THR A 321 13.56 -9.32 24.56
C THR A 321 14.05 -7.95 25.00
N THR A 322 15.30 -7.59 24.67
CA THR A 322 15.90 -6.29 25.01
C THR A 322 15.19 -5.14 24.29
N CYS A 323 14.97 -5.26 22.98
CA CYS A 323 14.29 -4.22 22.22
C CYS A 323 12.87 -3.99 22.74
N PHE A 324 12.11 -5.06 23.02
CA PHE A 324 10.78 -4.94 23.62
C PHE A 324 10.83 -4.20 24.96
N ALA A 325 11.80 -4.50 25.84
CA ALA A 325 11.96 -3.83 27.12
C ALA A 325 12.33 -2.34 26.98
N VAL A 326 13.19 -1.98 26.02
CA VAL A 326 13.51 -0.57 25.70
C VAL A 326 12.24 0.18 25.26
N LEU A 327 11.44 -0.41 24.38
CA LEU A 327 10.19 0.19 23.92
C LEU A 327 9.15 0.31 25.05
N LEU A 328 9.04 -0.69 25.93
CA LEU A 328 8.20 -0.61 27.13
C LEU A 328 8.64 0.52 28.07
N ASN A 329 9.94 0.78 28.19
CA ASN A 329 10.44 1.87 29.02
C ASN A 329 10.01 3.24 28.48
N LEU A 330 9.92 3.42 27.17
CA LEU A 330 9.39 4.66 26.57
C LEU A 330 7.90 4.87 26.89
N LEU A 331 7.11 3.80 26.92
CA LEU A 331 5.68 3.86 27.28
C LEU A 331 5.41 4.28 28.73
N ARG A 332 6.44 4.26 29.58
CA ARG A 332 6.35 4.71 30.97
C ARG A 332 6.55 6.22 31.11
N ASP A 333 7.03 6.90 30.08
CA ASP A 333 7.21 8.35 30.10
C ASP A 333 5.88 9.07 29.86
N ILE A 334 4.99 8.98 30.85
CA ILE A 334 3.68 9.60 30.83
C ILE A 334 3.42 10.23 32.18
N LYS A 335 2.86 11.44 32.18
CA LYS A 335 2.61 12.25 33.38
C LYS A 335 1.12 12.23 33.71
N ASP A 336 0.80 12.21 35.00
CA ASP A 336 -0.57 12.36 35.45
C ASP A 336 -0.94 13.85 35.63
N GLU A 337 -1.24 14.51 34.51
CA GLU A 337 -1.66 15.91 34.50
C GLU A 337 -3.15 16.05 34.88
N PRO A 338 -3.52 16.94 35.82
CA PRO A 338 -4.92 17.14 36.24
C PRO A 338 -5.88 17.47 35.10
N SER A 339 -5.43 18.22 34.09
CA SER A 339 -6.23 18.59 32.93
C SER A 339 -6.68 17.39 32.09
N TRP A 340 -5.97 16.25 32.18
CA TRP A 340 -6.38 15.02 31.51
C TRP A 340 -7.72 14.52 32.05
N HIS A 341 -7.94 14.60 33.37
CA HIS A 341 -9.13 14.05 34.02
C HIS A 341 -10.40 14.83 33.69
N SER A 342 -10.28 16.15 33.47
CA SER A 342 -11.41 17.05 33.22
C SER A 342 -11.53 17.50 31.76
N SER A 343 -10.78 16.90 30.84
CA SER A 343 -10.71 17.39 29.47
C SER A 343 -12.04 17.23 28.72
N GLU A 344 -12.42 18.28 28.00
CA GLU A 344 -13.53 18.26 27.04
C GLU A 344 -13.02 18.09 25.59
N ILE A 345 -11.71 18.18 25.38
CA ILE A 345 -11.09 18.09 24.07
C ILE A 345 -10.68 16.64 23.80
N TRP A 346 -11.26 16.07 22.73
CA TRP A 346 -11.02 14.69 22.29
C TRP A 346 -9.54 14.31 22.17
N ASN A 347 -8.72 15.21 21.62
CA ASN A 347 -7.29 15.00 21.32
C ASN A 347 -6.35 15.66 22.33
N ASP A 348 -6.82 16.03 23.52
CA ASP A 348 -5.92 16.62 24.51
C ASP A 348 -4.87 15.59 24.96
N GLN A 349 -3.62 15.90 24.65
CA GLN A 349 -2.42 15.12 24.94
C GLN A 349 -1.84 15.43 26.33
N ALA A 350 -2.65 15.95 27.26
CA ALA A 350 -2.24 16.24 28.64
C ALA A 350 -1.47 15.06 29.28
N GLY A 351 -0.21 15.35 29.61
CA GLY A 351 0.72 14.42 30.24
C GLY A 351 1.34 13.38 29.29
N VAL A 352 1.03 13.41 28.00
CA VAL A 352 1.68 12.57 26.98
C VAL A 352 3.00 13.23 26.55
N THR A 353 4.10 12.48 26.53
CA THR A 353 5.41 12.96 26.06
C THR A 353 5.76 12.43 24.67
N ASP A 354 6.76 13.03 24.04
CA ASP A 354 7.27 12.59 22.74
C ASP A 354 7.83 11.15 22.81
N ASN A 355 8.53 10.79 23.90
CA ASN A 355 9.01 9.41 24.11
C ASN A 355 7.84 8.41 24.13
N TYR A 356 6.73 8.73 24.81
CA TYR A 356 5.56 7.86 24.86
C TYR A 356 4.94 7.64 23.48
N ILE A 357 4.75 8.72 22.71
CA ILE A 357 4.19 8.67 21.36
C ILE A 357 5.10 7.83 20.46
N TYR A 358 6.41 8.12 20.49
CA TYR A 358 7.41 7.41 19.72
C TYR A 358 7.47 5.91 20.09
N GLY A 359 7.45 5.59 21.39
CA GLY A 359 7.47 4.21 21.88
C GLY A 359 6.27 3.39 21.44
N ARG A 360 5.06 3.98 21.40
CA ARG A 360 3.85 3.30 20.90
C ARG A 360 3.98 2.92 19.43
N GLU A 361 4.37 3.88 18.61
CA GLU A 361 4.54 3.70 17.18
C GLU A 361 5.62 2.66 16.88
N CYS A 362 6.76 2.76 17.56
CA CYS A 362 7.86 1.81 17.45
C CYS A 362 7.43 0.39 17.81
N LEU A 363 6.62 0.21 18.85
CA LEU A 363 6.17 -1.10 19.29
C LEU A 363 5.21 -1.75 18.27
N SER A 364 4.32 -0.97 17.67
CA SER A 364 3.45 -1.42 16.59
C SER A 364 4.27 -1.88 15.37
N ARG A 365 5.18 -1.02 14.90
CA ARG A 365 6.11 -1.33 13.80
C ARG A 365 6.96 -2.58 14.08
N PHE A 366 7.51 -2.69 15.29
CA PHE A 366 8.30 -3.83 15.74
C PHE A 366 7.50 -5.14 15.72
N SER A 367 6.25 -5.10 16.21
CA SER A 367 5.33 -6.25 16.19
C SER A 367 5.03 -6.71 14.76
N LYS A 368 4.62 -5.78 13.89
CA LYS A 368 4.30 -6.07 12.48
C LYS A 368 5.49 -6.62 11.69
N ALA A 369 6.69 -6.15 12.00
CA ALA A 369 7.89 -6.54 11.28
C ALA A 369 8.43 -7.92 11.70
N LEU A 370 8.41 -8.26 12.99
CA LEU A 370 8.87 -9.58 13.48
C LEU A 370 7.81 -10.68 13.45
N GLY A 371 6.55 -10.32 13.62
CA GLY A 371 5.40 -11.22 13.63
C GLY A 371 5.12 -11.86 14.99
N GLY A 372 3.86 -12.29 15.17
CA GLY A 372 3.35 -12.75 16.47
C GLY A 372 3.94 -14.02 17.05
N LYS A 373 4.56 -14.89 16.23
CA LYS A 373 5.24 -16.10 16.76
C LYS A 373 6.45 -15.74 17.62
N THR A 374 7.10 -14.62 17.30
CA THR A 374 8.25 -14.11 18.06
C THR A 374 7.78 -13.19 19.20
N ILE A 375 6.85 -12.27 18.91
CA ILE A 375 6.49 -11.18 19.85
C ILE A 375 5.53 -11.62 20.95
N ALA A 376 4.51 -12.42 20.64
CA ALA A 376 3.47 -12.76 21.61
C ALA A 376 4.02 -13.50 22.85
N PRO A 377 4.91 -14.50 22.75
CA PRO A 377 5.48 -15.17 23.92
C PRO A 377 6.26 -14.21 24.83
N ILE A 378 7.05 -13.31 24.25
CA ILE A 378 7.84 -12.31 24.99
C ILE A 378 6.94 -11.33 25.72
N ALA A 379 5.88 -10.87 25.05
CA ALA A 379 4.90 -9.98 25.66
C ALA A 379 4.22 -10.66 26.85
N LEU A 380 3.76 -11.91 26.70
CA LEU A 380 3.11 -12.63 27.79
C LEU A 380 4.04 -12.86 28.98
N GLU A 381 5.33 -13.15 28.74
CA GLU A 381 6.32 -13.32 29.80
C GLU A 381 6.60 -12.00 30.56
N GLN A 382 6.80 -10.89 29.84
CA GLN A 382 7.23 -9.63 30.47
C GLN A 382 6.08 -8.82 31.06
N LEU A 383 4.89 -8.87 30.46
CA LEU A 383 3.79 -7.95 30.81
C LEU A 383 3.04 -8.38 32.08
N ASP A 384 3.00 -9.66 32.41
CA ASP A 384 2.41 -10.14 33.67
C ASP A 384 3.07 -9.47 34.88
N ALA A 385 4.40 -9.35 34.87
CA ALA A 385 5.16 -8.68 35.91
C ALA A 385 4.87 -7.17 35.99
N TYR A 386 4.52 -6.53 34.87
CA TYR A 386 4.19 -5.10 34.84
C TYR A 386 2.79 -4.79 35.39
N LEU A 387 1.85 -5.74 35.35
CA LEU A 387 0.47 -5.52 35.78
C LEU A 387 0.28 -5.60 37.30
N ILE A 388 1.18 -6.26 38.02
CA ILE A 388 1.06 -6.49 39.48
C ILE A 388 1.83 -5.48 40.35
N VAL A 389 2.52 -4.53 39.72
CA VAL A 389 3.35 -3.52 40.43
C VAL A 389 2.53 -2.28 40.82
N PRO A 390 2.91 -1.58 41.91
CA PRO A 390 2.17 -0.41 42.39
C PRO A 390 2.24 0.81 41.46
N GLU A 391 3.28 0.93 40.64
CA GLU A 391 3.43 2.03 39.68
C GLU A 391 2.40 1.93 38.55
N TRP A 392 1.48 2.89 38.50
CA TRP A 392 0.40 2.90 37.52
C TRP A 392 0.93 3.05 36.09
N GLU A 393 2.08 3.72 35.90
CA GLU A 393 2.73 3.92 34.61
C GLU A 393 3.15 2.58 33.98
N LYS A 394 3.60 1.62 34.81
CA LYS A 394 3.96 0.28 34.35
C LYS A 394 2.72 -0.54 33.97
N ARG A 395 1.67 -0.51 34.82
CA ARG A 395 0.40 -1.19 34.52
C ARG A 395 -0.23 -0.64 33.24
N HIS A 396 -0.23 0.69 33.09
CA HIS A 396 -0.66 1.40 31.89
C HIS A 396 0.17 0.97 30.66
N ALA A 397 1.50 1.03 30.75
CA ALA A 397 2.40 0.65 29.66
C ALA A 397 2.15 -0.79 29.18
N ALA A 398 1.86 -1.74 30.09
CA ALA A 398 1.56 -3.12 29.73
C ALA A 398 0.28 -3.25 28.89
N LEU A 399 -0.80 -2.55 29.27
CA LEU A 399 -2.06 -2.56 28.54
C LEU A 399 -1.94 -1.89 27.17
N ILE A 400 -1.20 -0.78 27.10
CA ILE A 400 -0.88 -0.12 25.83
C ILE A 400 -0.03 -1.05 24.96
N ALA A 401 0.98 -1.70 25.51
CA ALA A 401 1.81 -2.64 24.77
C ALA A 401 0.98 -3.79 24.17
N LEU A 402 0.09 -4.40 24.95
CA LEU A 402 -0.85 -5.41 24.48
C LEU A 402 -1.70 -4.91 23.30
N SER A 403 -2.21 -3.67 23.38
CA SER A 403 -2.96 -3.07 22.28
C SER A 403 -2.09 -2.87 21.02
N GLN A 404 -0.86 -2.36 21.15
CA GLN A 404 -0.01 -2.04 19.99
C GLN A 404 0.52 -3.29 19.28
N ILE A 405 0.70 -4.40 19.99
CA ILE A 405 1.20 -5.64 19.37
C ILE A 405 0.08 -6.47 18.72
N ALA A 406 -1.19 -6.20 19.03
CA ALA A 406 -2.34 -7.02 18.64
C ALA A 406 -2.44 -7.18 17.11
N GLU A 407 -2.38 -6.09 16.36
CA GLU A 407 -2.46 -6.09 14.90
C GLU A 407 -1.38 -6.98 14.26
N GLY A 408 -0.11 -6.83 14.68
CA GLY A 408 1.02 -7.60 14.17
C GLY A 408 1.10 -9.05 14.67
N SER A 409 0.31 -9.40 15.69
CA SER A 409 0.41 -10.67 16.41
C SER A 409 -0.91 -11.43 16.60
N SER A 410 -1.98 -11.00 15.95
CA SER A 410 -3.36 -11.43 16.22
C SER A 410 -3.55 -12.94 16.17
N LYS A 411 -3.10 -13.59 15.08
CA LYS A 411 -3.18 -15.05 14.89
C LYS A 411 -2.57 -15.86 16.04
N VAL A 412 -1.49 -15.36 16.64
CA VAL A 412 -0.79 -16.05 17.74
C VAL A 412 -1.39 -15.66 19.08
N MET A 413 -1.67 -14.37 19.30
CA MET A 413 -2.31 -13.89 20.53
C MET A 413 -3.68 -14.51 20.76
N MET A 414 -4.46 -14.81 19.71
CA MET A 414 -5.73 -15.53 19.84
C MET A 414 -5.59 -16.90 20.53
N LYS A 415 -4.41 -17.54 20.48
CA LYS A 415 -4.16 -18.80 21.22
C LYS A 415 -4.04 -18.60 22.73
N TYR A 416 -3.73 -17.37 23.16
CA TYR A 416 -3.58 -16.96 24.55
C TYR A 416 -4.69 -16.01 24.99
N LEU A 417 -5.81 -15.98 24.24
CA LEU A 417 -6.87 -15.01 24.43
C LEU A 417 -7.43 -15.01 25.85
N GLU A 418 -7.58 -16.19 26.49
CA GLU A 418 -8.04 -16.29 27.87
C GLU A 418 -7.12 -15.55 28.85
N GLN A 419 -5.80 -15.78 28.76
CA GLN A 419 -4.82 -15.11 29.61
C GLN A 419 -4.84 -13.60 29.38
N ILE A 420 -4.85 -13.16 28.11
CA ILE A 420 -4.87 -11.75 27.72
C ILE A 420 -6.15 -11.07 28.22
N MET A 421 -7.31 -11.70 28.05
CA MET A 421 -8.58 -11.14 28.49
C MET A 421 -8.67 -11.08 30.01
N ASN A 422 -8.11 -12.05 30.73
CA ASN A 422 -7.97 -11.96 32.18
C ASN A 422 -7.15 -10.74 32.57
N MET A 423 -5.95 -10.54 31.99
CA MET A 423 -5.13 -9.36 32.28
C MET A 423 -5.89 -8.04 32.09
N VAL A 424 -6.58 -7.90 30.94
CA VAL A 424 -7.26 -6.66 30.56
C VAL A 424 -8.52 -6.41 31.39
N LEU A 425 -9.38 -7.43 31.59
CA LEU A 425 -10.63 -7.26 32.34
C LEU A 425 -10.39 -6.93 33.82
N HIS A 426 -9.32 -7.43 34.44
CA HIS A 426 -8.97 -7.04 35.81
C HIS A 426 -8.61 -5.55 35.91
N ALA A 427 -7.96 -4.99 34.89
CA ALA A 427 -7.56 -3.59 34.86
C ALA A 427 -8.72 -2.59 34.71
N PHE A 428 -9.95 -3.04 34.37
CA PHE A 428 -11.14 -2.19 34.38
C PHE A 428 -11.48 -1.65 35.77
N GLN A 429 -11.02 -2.33 36.83
CA GLN A 429 -11.25 -1.94 38.23
C GLN A 429 -10.00 -1.32 38.86
N ASP A 430 -8.98 -0.97 38.07
CA ASP A 430 -7.76 -0.34 38.59
C ASP A 430 -8.10 0.99 39.28
N PRO A 431 -7.46 1.32 40.43
CA PRO A 431 -7.67 2.60 41.10
C PRO A 431 -7.35 3.81 40.21
N HIS A 432 -6.38 3.68 39.30
CA HIS A 432 -5.92 4.78 38.46
C HIS A 432 -6.74 4.89 37.16
N PRO A 433 -7.39 6.03 36.87
CA PRO A 433 -8.28 6.17 35.70
C PRO A 433 -7.55 6.02 34.35
N ARG A 434 -6.27 6.42 34.25
CA ARG A 434 -5.45 6.14 33.05
C ARG A 434 -5.27 4.65 32.78
N VAL A 435 -5.15 3.82 33.83
CA VAL A 435 -5.01 2.36 33.66
C VAL A 435 -6.34 1.76 33.21
N ARG A 436 -7.47 2.19 33.80
CA ARG A 436 -8.82 1.83 33.32
C ARG A 436 -9.01 2.20 31.85
N TRP A 437 -8.60 3.43 31.47
CA TRP A 437 -8.64 3.90 30.10
C TRP A 437 -7.80 3.03 29.15
N ALA A 438 -6.57 2.66 29.54
CA ALA A 438 -5.72 1.78 28.74
C ALA A 438 -6.31 0.36 28.58
N ALA A 439 -6.99 -0.16 29.60
CA ALA A 439 -7.70 -1.43 29.50
C ALA A 439 -8.84 -1.38 28.47
N ILE A 440 -9.63 -0.31 28.50
CA ILE A 440 -10.69 -0.06 27.51
C ILE A 440 -10.10 0.09 26.11
N ASN A 441 -8.95 0.79 25.98
CA ASN A 441 -8.24 0.94 24.71
C ASN A 441 -7.79 -0.41 24.15
N ALA A 442 -7.26 -1.29 25.00
CA ALA A 442 -6.90 -2.65 24.59
C ALA A 442 -8.13 -3.44 24.09
N VAL A 443 -9.27 -3.35 24.80
CA VAL A 443 -10.52 -4.00 24.37
C VAL A 443 -11.00 -3.44 23.03
N ALA A 444 -10.96 -2.12 22.81
CA ALA A 444 -11.34 -1.50 21.54
C ALA A 444 -10.49 -2.06 20.39
N GLN A 445 -9.16 -2.10 20.57
CA GLN A 445 -8.24 -2.64 19.59
C GLN A 445 -8.46 -4.15 19.33
N PHE A 446 -8.64 -4.95 20.39
CA PHE A 446 -8.92 -6.38 20.27
C PHE A 446 -10.26 -6.67 19.59
N SER A 447 -11.23 -5.77 19.72
CA SER A 447 -12.53 -5.90 19.05
C SER A 447 -12.39 -5.87 17.53
N ILE A 448 -11.34 -5.22 17.03
CA ILE A 448 -11.01 -5.18 15.61
C ILE A 448 -10.10 -6.37 15.29
N ASP A 449 -8.96 -6.50 15.96
CA ASP A 449 -7.90 -7.45 15.59
C ASP A 449 -8.26 -8.92 15.85
N PHE A 450 -9.13 -9.19 16.83
CA PHE A 450 -9.56 -10.55 17.20
C PHE A 450 -11.02 -10.82 16.80
N SER A 451 -11.59 -9.98 15.94
CA SER A 451 -12.94 -10.21 15.39
C SER A 451 -12.97 -11.49 14.53
N PRO A 452 -14.06 -12.27 14.54
CA PRO A 452 -15.22 -12.19 15.43
C PRO A 452 -15.04 -12.99 16.73
N HIS A 453 -13.87 -13.57 16.99
CA HIS A 453 -13.64 -14.51 18.08
C HIS A 453 -13.83 -13.89 19.46
N LEU A 454 -13.33 -12.65 19.66
CA LEU A 454 -13.52 -11.93 20.92
C LEU A 454 -15.01 -11.72 21.20
N GLN A 455 -15.77 -11.26 20.21
CA GLN A 455 -17.19 -10.99 20.36
C GLN A 455 -17.97 -12.27 20.67
N VAL A 456 -17.70 -13.35 19.96
CA VAL A 456 -18.41 -14.62 20.16
C VAL A 456 -18.12 -15.23 21.54
N GLN A 457 -16.89 -15.14 22.04
CA GLN A 457 -16.49 -15.87 23.25
C GLN A 457 -16.56 -15.04 24.54
N TYR A 458 -16.39 -13.71 24.46
CA TYR A 458 -16.21 -12.85 25.64
C TYR A 458 -17.25 -11.73 25.76
N HIS A 459 -18.28 -11.66 24.91
CA HIS A 459 -19.33 -10.62 24.99
C HIS A 459 -19.97 -10.50 26.38
N ASN A 460 -20.18 -11.63 27.06
CA ASN A 460 -20.77 -11.71 28.40
C ASN A 460 -19.89 -11.12 29.52
N PHE A 461 -18.60 -10.92 29.27
CA PHE A 461 -17.67 -10.26 30.20
C PHE A 461 -17.34 -8.84 29.75
N VAL A 462 -17.07 -8.65 28.46
CA VAL A 462 -16.64 -7.37 27.88
C VAL A 462 -17.75 -6.33 27.92
N LEU A 463 -18.96 -6.65 27.44
CA LEU A 463 -20.04 -5.67 27.37
C LEU A 463 -20.49 -5.18 28.75
N PRO A 464 -20.64 -6.04 29.79
CA PRO A 464 -20.90 -5.57 31.13
C PRO A 464 -19.78 -4.70 31.72
N ALA A 465 -18.50 -5.03 31.45
CA ALA A 465 -17.36 -4.24 31.91
C ALA A 465 -17.34 -2.84 31.26
N LEU A 466 -17.58 -2.76 29.94
CA LEU A 466 -17.73 -1.49 29.22
C LEU A 466 -18.94 -0.70 29.75
N ALA A 467 -20.07 -1.36 30.00
CA ALA A 467 -21.25 -0.72 30.57
C ALA A 467 -21.01 -0.15 31.97
N ALA A 468 -20.21 -0.82 32.79
CA ALA A 468 -19.81 -0.30 34.09
C ALA A 468 -18.83 0.88 33.97
N ALA A 469 -17.88 0.83 33.03
CA ALA A 469 -16.97 1.95 32.77
C ALA A 469 -17.68 3.21 32.25
N MET A 470 -18.78 3.05 31.51
CA MET A 470 -19.66 4.17 31.13
C MET A 470 -20.33 4.85 32.33
N ASP A 471 -20.44 4.18 33.48
CA ASP A 471 -20.97 4.75 34.72
C ASP A 471 -19.90 5.48 35.57
N ASP A 472 -18.65 5.62 35.09
CA ASP A 472 -17.58 6.36 35.76
C ASP A 472 -17.75 7.89 35.57
N PHE A 473 -18.81 8.46 36.13
CA PHE A 473 -19.18 9.89 36.00
C PHE A 473 -18.12 10.87 36.52
N GLN A 474 -17.12 10.39 37.27
CA GLN A 474 -16.01 11.21 37.75
C GLN A 474 -14.92 11.40 36.70
N HIS A 475 -14.86 10.52 35.69
CA HIS A 475 -13.79 10.50 34.70
C HIS A 475 -14.38 10.46 33.27
N PRO A 476 -14.77 11.62 32.69
CA PRO A 476 -15.38 11.71 31.36
C PRO A 476 -14.61 10.98 30.25
N ARG A 477 -13.26 10.96 30.32
CA ARG A 477 -12.43 10.21 29.36
C ARG A 477 -12.65 8.70 29.42
N VAL A 478 -12.83 8.14 30.60
CA VAL A 478 -13.12 6.71 30.78
C VAL A 478 -14.50 6.41 30.19
N GLN A 479 -15.50 7.25 30.45
CA GLN A 479 -16.85 7.09 29.90
C GLN A 479 -16.86 7.17 28.37
N ALA A 480 -16.22 8.20 27.81
CA ALA A 480 -16.14 8.41 26.36
C ALA A 480 -15.44 7.23 25.68
N HIS A 481 -14.31 6.77 26.21
CA HIS A 481 -13.57 5.64 25.64
C HIS A 481 -14.33 4.32 25.75
N ALA A 482 -15.09 4.12 26.84
CA ALA A 482 -15.93 2.93 26.99
C ALA A 482 -17.04 2.89 25.94
N ALA A 483 -17.68 4.03 25.65
CA ALA A 483 -18.68 4.13 24.58
C ALA A 483 -18.06 3.88 23.20
N LEU A 484 -16.86 4.40 22.91
CA LEU A 484 -16.15 4.08 21.67
C LEU A 484 -15.83 2.59 21.53
N ALA A 485 -15.32 1.96 22.59
CA ALA A 485 -15.01 0.54 22.57
C ALA A 485 -16.27 -0.32 22.31
N VAL A 486 -17.46 0.12 22.75
CA VAL A 486 -18.73 -0.50 22.34
C VAL A 486 -18.93 -0.39 20.83
N SER A 487 -18.67 0.78 20.23
CA SER A 487 -18.76 0.96 18.78
C SER A 487 -17.87 -0.02 18.02
N ASP A 488 -16.63 -0.24 18.47
CA ASP A 488 -15.70 -1.17 17.82
C ASP A 488 -16.11 -2.62 18.06
N PHE A 489 -16.62 -2.95 19.25
CA PHE A 489 -17.18 -4.27 19.55
C PHE A 489 -18.39 -4.60 18.65
N CYS A 490 -19.19 -3.58 18.29
CA CYS A 490 -20.33 -3.70 17.39
C CYS A 490 -19.97 -3.86 15.90
N LYS A 491 -18.69 -3.89 15.49
CA LYS A 491 -18.30 -4.14 14.08
C LYS A 491 -18.18 -5.63 13.73
N SER A 492 -18.79 -6.52 14.53
CA SER A 492 -18.67 -7.96 14.33
C SER A 492 -19.61 -8.49 13.25
N ASP A 493 -19.11 -9.41 12.42
CA ASP A 493 -19.91 -10.13 11.41
C ASP A 493 -20.87 -11.18 12.00
N LYS A 494 -21.02 -11.24 13.34
CA LYS A 494 -21.93 -12.15 14.06
C LYS A 494 -22.85 -11.39 15.02
N PRO A 495 -23.82 -10.61 14.49
CA PRO A 495 -24.62 -9.67 15.27
C PRO A 495 -25.53 -10.33 16.31
N GLU A 496 -25.90 -11.59 16.12
CA GLU A 496 -26.83 -12.32 16.99
C GLU A 496 -26.32 -12.42 18.44
N THR A 497 -24.99 -12.42 18.61
CA THR A 497 -24.33 -12.48 19.93
C THR A 497 -24.57 -11.22 20.77
N LEU A 498 -24.85 -10.09 20.13
CA LEU A 498 -24.94 -8.76 20.74
C LEU A 498 -26.38 -8.33 21.03
N VAL A 499 -27.35 -8.92 20.32
CA VAL A 499 -28.79 -8.63 20.46
C VAL A 499 -29.27 -8.58 21.92
N PRO A 500 -28.91 -9.53 22.82
CA PRO A 500 -29.39 -9.53 24.20
C PRO A 500 -28.93 -8.33 25.05
N TYR A 501 -27.92 -7.58 24.59
CA TYR A 501 -27.32 -6.48 25.32
C TYR A 501 -27.78 -5.10 24.80
N LEU A 502 -28.42 -5.07 23.62
CA LEU A 502 -28.75 -3.83 22.91
C LEU A 502 -29.58 -2.87 23.76
N ASP A 503 -30.67 -3.35 24.38
CA ASP A 503 -31.52 -2.53 25.26
C ASP A 503 -30.70 -1.80 26.34
N ARG A 504 -29.85 -2.54 27.05
CA ARG A 504 -29.07 -2.01 28.16
C ARG A 504 -28.02 -1.02 27.67
N ILE A 505 -27.30 -1.35 26.60
CA ILE A 505 -26.23 -0.51 26.06
C ILE A 505 -26.82 0.75 25.45
N LEU A 506 -27.89 0.66 24.67
CA LEU A 506 -28.55 1.79 24.03
C LEU A 506 -29.07 2.78 25.08
N ASN A 507 -29.71 2.30 26.14
CA ASN A 507 -30.12 3.16 27.25
C ASN A 507 -28.94 3.88 27.90
N LYS A 508 -27.78 3.22 28.06
CA LYS A 508 -26.56 3.88 28.57
C LYS A 508 -26.07 4.96 27.62
N GLN A 509 -26.05 4.71 26.31
CA GLN A 509 -25.64 5.72 25.33
C GLN A 509 -26.55 6.95 25.35
N LEU A 510 -27.87 6.76 25.51
CA LEU A 510 -28.80 7.88 25.60
C LEU A 510 -28.61 8.73 26.86
N VAL A 511 -28.16 8.12 27.97
CA VAL A 511 -27.74 8.88 29.16
C VAL A 511 -26.47 9.67 28.87
N LEU A 512 -25.48 9.06 28.21
CA LEU A 512 -24.22 9.73 27.85
C LEU A 512 -24.43 10.88 26.84
N LEU A 513 -25.40 10.76 25.92
CA LEU A 513 -25.79 11.84 25.02
C LEU A 513 -26.32 13.09 25.74
N GLN A 514 -26.84 12.94 26.95
CA GLN A 514 -27.36 14.05 27.76
C GLN A 514 -26.30 14.65 28.68
N ASN A 515 -25.05 14.18 28.62
CA ASN A 515 -23.94 14.72 29.39
C ASN A 515 -23.57 16.13 28.90
N ASP A 516 -23.13 17.03 29.78
CA ASP A 516 -22.69 18.38 29.42
C ASP A 516 -21.31 18.39 28.72
N ASN A 517 -20.54 17.30 28.81
CA ASN A 517 -19.22 17.16 28.20
C ASN A 517 -19.33 16.72 26.72
N GLU A 518 -18.89 17.58 25.79
CA GLU A 518 -18.96 17.34 24.34
C GLU A 518 -18.25 16.05 23.91
N MET A 519 -17.09 15.72 24.49
CA MET A 519 -16.34 14.50 24.17
C MET A 519 -17.18 13.26 24.49
N VAL A 520 -17.87 13.23 25.63
CA VAL A 520 -18.75 12.11 26.00
C VAL A 520 -19.93 12.00 25.03
N GLN A 521 -20.56 13.12 24.66
CA GLN A 521 -21.66 13.13 23.69
C GLN A 521 -21.21 12.59 22.33
N ARG A 522 -20.03 13.00 21.84
CA ARG A 522 -19.47 12.54 20.56
C ARG A 522 -19.17 11.06 20.55
N ALA A 523 -18.59 10.54 21.64
CA ALA A 523 -18.37 9.12 21.84
C ALA A 523 -19.70 8.33 21.81
N ALA A 524 -20.72 8.83 22.51
CA ALA A 524 -22.04 8.20 22.54
C ALA A 524 -22.73 8.20 21.16
N LEU A 525 -22.61 9.27 20.37
CA LEU A 525 -23.10 9.31 18.98
C LEU A 525 -22.42 8.25 18.11
N LYS A 526 -21.11 8.06 18.26
CA LYS A 526 -20.37 7.04 17.50
C LYS A 526 -20.77 5.63 17.92
N ALA A 527 -20.94 5.38 19.21
CA ALA A 527 -21.44 4.11 19.72
C ALA A 527 -22.86 3.79 19.22
N LEU A 528 -23.77 4.77 19.26
CA LEU A 528 -25.12 4.61 18.70
C LEU A 528 -25.10 4.32 17.21
N SER A 529 -24.21 4.98 16.47
CA SER A 529 -23.99 4.72 15.04
C SER A 529 -23.59 3.27 14.79
N GLY A 530 -22.63 2.73 15.55
CA GLY A 530 -22.21 1.32 15.46
C GLY A 530 -23.32 0.34 15.86
N ILE A 531 -24.12 0.67 16.88
CA ILE A 531 -25.27 -0.14 17.31
C ILE A 531 -26.35 -0.17 16.22
N ALA A 532 -26.66 0.97 15.60
CA ALA A 532 -27.63 1.04 14.51
C ALA A 532 -27.18 0.22 13.30
N ASP A 533 -25.89 0.36 12.93
CA ASP A 533 -25.33 -0.41 11.82
C ASP A 533 -25.34 -1.92 12.08
N LEU A 534 -25.06 -2.34 13.31
CA LEU A 534 -25.09 -3.76 13.71
C LEU A 534 -26.51 -4.34 13.72
N SER A 535 -27.47 -3.61 14.30
CA SER A 535 -28.83 -4.13 14.55
C SER A 535 -29.75 -4.06 13.35
N LYS A 536 -29.38 -3.32 12.29
CA LYS A 536 -30.12 -3.21 11.02
C LYS A 536 -31.61 -2.97 11.29
N GLU A 537 -32.50 -3.77 10.69
CA GLU A 537 -33.94 -3.62 10.82
C GLU A 537 -34.46 -3.71 12.27
N GLN A 538 -33.75 -4.41 13.17
CA GLN A 538 -34.14 -4.49 14.59
C GLN A 538 -34.07 -3.12 15.28
N PHE A 539 -33.32 -2.16 14.72
CA PHE A 539 -33.24 -0.80 15.25
C PHE A 539 -34.57 -0.04 15.15
N GLN A 540 -35.53 -0.51 14.33
CA GLN A 540 -36.85 0.12 14.20
C GLN A 540 -37.57 0.28 15.55
N ALA A 541 -37.38 -0.65 16.48
CA ALA A 541 -37.98 -0.60 17.81
C ALA A 541 -37.48 0.58 18.67
N TYR A 542 -36.28 1.10 18.38
CA TYR A 542 -35.64 2.18 19.13
C TYR A 542 -35.75 3.54 18.45
N TYR A 543 -36.17 3.58 17.17
CA TYR A 543 -36.16 4.79 16.36
C TYR A 543 -36.92 5.96 17.00
N ASP A 544 -38.16 5.71 17.43
CA ASP A 544 -39.04 6.75 17.99
C ASP A 544 -38.49 7.33 19.30
N PHE A 545 -37.65 6.56 19.99
CA PHE A 545 -36.99 6.99 21.23
C PHE A 545 -35.66 7.72 20.97
N VAL A 546 -34.86 7.28 19.99
CA VAL A 546 -33.52 7.81 19.71
C VAL A 546 -33.57 9.08 18.85
N MET A 547 -34.38 9.09 17.79
CA MET A 547 -34.40 10.16 16.78
C MET A 547 -34.71 11.56 17.36
N PRO A 548 -35.61 11.73 18.35
CA PRO A 548 -35.82 13.02 19.00
C PRO A 548 -34.53 13.61 19.62
N TYR A 549 -33.71 12.80 20.28
CA TYR A 549 -32.44 13.26 20.89
C TYR A 549 -31.46 13.75 19.83
N LEU A 550 -31.31 13.00 18.72
CA LEU A 550 -30.44 13.38 17.60
C LEU A 550 -30.90 14.71 16.97
N LYS A 551 -32.21 14.91 16.83
CA LYS A 551 -32.79 16.17 16.33
C LYS A 551 -32.51 17.34 17.29
N THR A 552 -32.62 17.13 18.61
CA THR A 552 -32.36 18.17 19.62
C THR A 552 -30.88 18.57 19.67
N ILE A 553 -29.96 17.60 19.69
CA ILE A 553 -28.51 17.88 19.67
C ILE A 553 -28.14 18.73 18.46
N ARG A 554 -28.70 18.39 17.29
CA ARG A 554 -28.52 19.18 16.07
C ARG A 554 -29.08 20.60 16.20
N ALA A 555 -30.32 20.74 16.71
CA ALA A 555 -31.00 22.04 16.81
C ALA A 555 -30.36 23.01 17.81
N ASN A 556 -29.80 22.49 18.91
CA ASN A 556 -29.20 23.29 19.97
C ASN A 556 -27.75 23.72 19.66
N ALA A 557 -27.09 23.11 18.67
CA ALA A 557 -25.70 23.35 18.34
C ALA A 557 -25.46 24.53 17.37
N ASN A 558 -26.35 25.52 17.34
CA ASN A 558 -26.25 26.69 16.44
C ASN A 558 -25.13 27.69 16.80
N ASP A 559 -24.38 27.46 17.88
CA ASP A 559 -23.13 28.18 18.16
C ASP A 559 -21.97 27.59 17.33
N LYS A 560 -21.12 28.47 16.76
CA LYS A 560 -19.98 28.09 15.91
C LYS A 560 -19.02 27.07 16.57
N SER A 561 -19.03 26.94 17.90
CA SER A 561 -18.23 25.96 18.64
C SER A 561 -18.70 24.51 18.42
N ASN A 562 -19.96 24.26 18.09
CA ASN A 562 -20.55 22.91 18.11
C ASN A 562 -20.73 22.27 16.72
N HIS A 563 -20.09 22.82 15.69
CA HIS A 563 -20.17 22.32 14.31
C HIS A 563 -19.75 20.84 14.18
N LYS A 564 -18.69 20.41 14.87
CA LYS A 564 -18.23 19.01 14.86
C LYS A 564 -19.28 18.06 15.44
N LEU A 565 -19.96 18.46 16.51
CA LEU A 565 -21.04 17.69 17.11
C LEU A 565 -22.25 17.57 16.16
N GLN A 566 -22.58 18.62 15.40
CA GLN A 566 -23.65 18.57 14.39
C GLN A 566 -23.35 17.57 13.29
N VAL A 567 -22.12 17.56 12.77
CA VAL A 567 -21.68 16.63 11.72
C VAL A 567 -21.75 15.19 12.22
N ARG A 568 -21.34 14.94 13.47
CA ARG A 568 -21.45 13.60 14.11
C ARG A 568 -22.89 13.18 14.33
N ALA A 569 -23.76 14.09 14.73
CA ALA A 569 -25.18 13.80 14.86
C ALA A 569 -25.79 13.46 13.48
N PHE A 570 -25.39 14.17 12.42
CA PHE A 570 -25.81 13.88 11.04
C PHE A 570 -25.30 12.52 10.55
N GLU A 571 -24.03 12.17 10.83
CA GLU A 571 -23.48 10.83 10.59
C GLU A 571 -24.35 9.76 11.26
N CYS A 572 -24.67 9.93 12.55
CA CYS A 572 -25.50 9.01 13.31
C CYS A 572 -26.92 8.91 12.73
N ILE A 573 -27.55 10.02 12.37
CA ILE A 573 -28.88 10.04 11.74
C ILE A 573 -28.87 9.24 10.43
N SER A 574 -27.83 9.38 9.61
CA SER A 574 -27.73 8.67 8.33
C SER A 574 -27.64 7.14 8.49
N LEU A 575 -26.95 6.67 9.54
CA LEU A 575 -26.85 5.24 9.86
C LEU A 575 -28.15 4.70 10.46
N VAL A 576 -28.78 5.46 11.34
CA VAL A 576 -30.11 5.13 11.86
C VAL A 576 -31.12 5.04 10.72
N ALA A 577 -31.10 5.99 9.78
CA ALA A 577 -31.98 5.98 8.60
C ALA A 577 -31.77 4.72 7.74
N LEU A 578 -30.52 4.35 7.49
CA LEU A 578 -30.19 3.14 6.73
C LEU A 578 -30.65 1.86 7.47
N ALA A 579 -30.48 1.80 8.79
CA ALA A 579 -30.87 0.66 9.61
C ALA A 579 -32.39 0.44 9.65
N VAL A 580 -33.17 1.51 9.79
CA VAL A 580 -34.64 1.40 9.90
C VAL A 580 -35.36 1.32 8.56
N GLY A 581 -34.70 1.75 7.48
CA GLY A 581 -35.24 1.76 6.13
C GLY A 581 -36.16 2.95 5.81
N LYS A 582 -36.48 3.07 4.52
CA LYS A 582 -37.21 4.19 3.91
C LYS A 582 -38.51 4.55 4.61
N GLU A 583 -39.36 3.55 4.87
CA GLU A 583 -40.73 3.78 5.36
C GLU A 583 -40.74 4.44 6.73
N LYS A 584 -39.86 4.02 7.65
CA LYS A 584 -39.78 4.59 9.00
C LYS A 584 -39.09 5.96 9.00
N PHE A 585 -38.12 6.17 8.11
CA PHE A 585 -37.35 7.41 8.02
C PHE A 585 -38.10 8.56 7.28
N ARG A 586 -39.15 8.23 6.54
CA ARG A 586 -39.85 9.14 5.61
C ARG A 586 -40.23 10.50 6.23
N ASP A 587 -40.78 10.49 7.44
CA ASP A 587 -41.30 11.70 8.09
C ASP A 587 -40.20 12.70 8.48
N ASP A 588 -38.95 12.23 8.64
CA ASP A 588 -37.80 13.05 8.99
C ASP A 588 -36.91 13.41 7.78
N LEU A 589 -37.15 12.80 6.60
CA LEU A 589 -36.32 12.96 5.40
C LEU A 589 -36.14 14.42 4.98
N GLU A 590 -37.22 15.18 4.86
CA GLU A 590 -37.16 16.58 4.39
C GLU A 590 -36.29 17.44 5.32
N GLN A 591 -36.46 17.25 6.63
CA GLN A 591 -35.67 17.96 7.63
C GLN A 591 -34.18 17.60 7.58
N VAL A 592 -33.85 16.33 7.30
CA VAL A 592 -32.46 15.87 7.16
C VAL A 592 -31.83 16.38 5.86
N MET A 593 -32.59 16.43 4.76
CA MET A 593 -32.07 16.92 3.48
C MET A 593 -31.82 18.44 3.48
N GLU A 594 -32.61 19.23 4.22
CA GLU A 594 -32.31 20.65 4.41
C GLU A 594 -30.97 20.89 5.13
N VAL A 595 -30.58 19.97 6.02
CA VAL A 595 -29.25 20.00 6.66
C VAL A 595 -28.15 19.80 5.65
N LEU A 596 -28.28 18.77 4.81
CA LEU A 596 -27.29 18.47 3.78
C LEU A 596 -27.09 19.67 2.85
N LYS A 597 -28.19 20.31 2.41
CA LYS A 597 -28.14 21.54 1.60
C LYS A 597 -27.47 22.69 2.34
N SER A 598 -27.69 22.83 3.64
CA SER A 598 -27.08 23.90 4.44
C SER A 598 -25.55 23.75 4.54
N PHE A 599 -25.06 22.52 4.71
CA PHE A 599 -23.63 22.22 4.74
C PHE A 599 -22.96 22.46 3.39
N GLN A 600 -23.62 22.10 2.28
CA GLN A 600 -23.12 22.36 0.93
C GLN A 600 -23.04 23.85 0.60
N LYS A 601 -23.92 24.69 1.17
CA LYS A 601 -23.86 26.15 1.04
C LYS A 601 -22.83 26.81 1.95
N SER A 602 -22.40 26.12 3.01
CA SER A 602 -21.41 26.63 3.95
C SER A 602 -20.00 26.54 3.35
N GLN A 603 -19.12 27.50 3.64
CA GLN A 603 -17.71 27.47 3.21
C GLN A 603 -16.84 26.51 4.05
N VAL A 604 -17.41 25.39 4.53
CA VAL A 604 -16.67 24.44 5.36
C VAL A 604 -15.63 23.73 4.50
N ARG A 605 -14.35 23.83 4.90
CA ARG A 605 -13.20 23.24 4.19
C ARG A 605 -12.42 22.21 5.00
N GLU A 606 -12.93 21.80 6.16
CA GLU A 606 -12.26 20.78 6.98
C GLU A 606 -12.49 19.38 6.38
N ALA A 607 -11.41 18.66 6.07
CA ALA A 607 -11.44 17.34 5.42
C ALA A 607 -12.33 16.34 6.17
N ASP A 608 -12.11 16.17 7.48
CA ASP A 608 -12.93 15.31 8.36
C ASP A 608 -14.42 15.57 8.22
N THR A 609 -14.82 16.84 8.14
CA THR A 609 -16.24 17.20 8.04
C THR A 609 -16.81 16.80 6.69
N ILE A 610 -16.06 17.04 5.61
CA ILE A 610 -16.48 16.67 4.24
C ILE A 610 -16.66 15.16 4.15
N VAL A 611 -15.72 14.37 4.68
CA VAL A 611 -15.81 12.90 4.73
C VAL A 611 -17.13 12.44 5.35
N TYR A 612 -17.47 12.94 6.53
CA TYR A 612 -18.72 12.52 7.22
C TYR A 612 -19.98 12.91 6.45
N ILE A 613 -20.00 14.10 5.83
CA ILE A 613 -21.15 14.56 5.04
C ILE A 613 -21.31 13.71 3.79
N LEU A 614 -20.22 13.41 3.08
CA LEU A 614 -20.24 12.57 1.89
C LEU A 614 -20.74 11.15 2.20
N GLN A 615 -20.18 10.51 3.24
CA GLN A 615 -20.61 9.19 3.67
C GLN A 615 -22.09 9.17 4.12
N ALA A 616 -22.53 10.18 4.86
CA ALA A 616 -23.92 10.31 5.28
C ALA A 616 -24.87 10.49 4.08
N SER A 617 -24.47 11.30 3.08
CA SER A 617 -25.24 11.49 1.84
C SER A 617 -25.42 10.17 1.08
N ASN A 618 -24.37 9.35 1.01
CA ASN A 618 -24.45 8.02 0.41
C ASN A 618 -25.43 7.09 1.13
N ARG A 619 -25.37 7.04 2.47
CA ARG A 619 -26.28 6.20 3.27
C ARG A 619 -27.74 6.63 3.11
N ILE A 620 -27.99 7.93 3.03
CA ILE A 620 -29.35 8.45 2.75
C ILE A 620 -29.80 8.04 1.35
N CYS A 621 -28.95 8.17 0.33
CA CYS A 621 -29.25 7.71 -1.04
C CYS A 621 -29.56 6.21 -1.07
N GLN A 622 -28.79 5.38 -0.38
CA GLN A 622 -29.06 3.94 -0.22
C GLN A 622 -30.41 3.67 0.45
N CYS A 623 -30.74 4.42 1.51
CA CYS A 623 -31.99 4.27 2.25
C CYS A 623 -33.22 4.60 1.39
N ILE A 624 -33.21 5.71 0.64
CA ILE A 624 -34.42 6.21 -0.04
C ILE A 624 -34.50 5.89 -1.53
N GLY A 625 -33.39 5.43 -2.13
CA GLY A 625 -33.28 5.06 -3.53
C GLY A 625 -33.62 6.22 -4.47
N LYS A 626 -34.54 5.99 -5.42
CA LYS A 626 -34.94 6.98 -6.44
C LYS A 626 -35.53 8.28 -5.86
N ASP A 627 -36.01 8.29 -4.62
CA ASP A 627 -36.48 9.52 -3.97
C ASP A 627 -35.34 10.51 -3.69
N PHE A 628 -34.08 10.10 -3.87
CA PHE A 628 -32.90 10.96 -3.77
C PHE A 628 -32.68 11.83 -5.01
N LEU A 629 -33.30 11.51 -6.16
CA LEU A 629 -33.10 12.21 -7.44
C LEU A 629 -33.29 13.75 -7.36
N PRO A 630 -34.30 14.30 -6.65
CA PRO A 630 -34.48 15.75 -6.55
C PRO A 630 -33.29 16.49 -5.93
N TYR A 631 -32.42 15.80 -5.20
CA TYR A 631 -31.27 16.37 -4.49
C TYR A 631 -29.95 16.23 -5.27
N MET A 632 -29.92 15.44 -6.34
CA MET A 632 -28.71 15.16 -7.13
C MET A 632 -28.08 16.41 -7.72
N SER A 633 -28.89 17.37 -8.17
CA SER A 633 -28.38 18.65 -8.69
C SER A 633 -27.65 19.50 -7.66
N THR A 634 -27.88 19.25 -6.36
CA THR A 634 -27.18 19.93 -5.26
C THR A 634 -25.94 19.14 -4.83
N VAL A 635 -26.01 17.80 -4.81
CA VAL A 635 -24.94 16.92 -4.33
C VAL A 635 -23.81 16.73 -5.35
N MET A 636 -24.15 16.56 -6.62
CA MET A 636 -23.17 16.22 -7.67
C MET A 636 -22.06 17.26 -7.87
N PRO A 637 -22.33 18.58 -7.91
CA PRO A 637 -21.28 19.58 -8.07
C PRO A 637 -20.18 19.50 -7.00
N SER A 638 -20.57 19.42 -5.72
CA SER A 638 -19.62 19.29 -4.60
C SER A 638 -18.86 17.98 -4.64
N LEU A 639 -19.51 16.89 -5.05
CA LEU A 639 -18.87 15.58 -5.17
C LEU A 639 -17.78 15.57 -6.26
N VAL A 640 -18.09 16.17 -7.42
CA VAL A 640 -17.14 16.30 -8.53
C VAL A 640 -15.96 17.19 -8.14
N GLU A 641 -16.22 18.31 -7.45
CA GLU A 641 -15.16 19.16 -6.90
C GLU A 641 -14.23 18.37 -5.97
N CYS A 642 -14.80 17.53 -5.10
CA CYS A 642 -14.01 16.70 -4.19
C CYS A 642 -13.16 15.65 -4.92
N ALA A 643 -13.71 15.00 -5.92
CA ALA A 643 -12.98 14.03 -6.74
C ALA A 643 -11.86 14.70 -7.58
N GLN A 644 -11.95 16.01 -7.83
CA GLN A 644 -10.97 16.80 -8.59
C GLN A 644 -9.90 17.48 -7.71
N PHE A 645 -9.89 17.27 -6.39
CA PHE A 645 -8.85 17.86 -5.55
C PHE A 645 -7.44 17.44 -5.98
N GLU A 646 -6.54 18.41 -6.09
CA GLU A 646 -5.11 18.21 -6.37
C GLU A 646 -4.32 18.56 -5.11
N PRO A 647 -3.52 17.64 -4.55
CA PRO A 647 -2.74 17.92 -3.35
C PRO A 647 -1.47 18.72 -3.68
N ASP A 648 -1.02 19.52 -2.71
CA ASP A 648 0.21 20.31 -2.85
C ASP A 648 1.44 19.39 -2.83
N LYS A 649 2.07 19.23 -4.00
CA LYS A 649 3.30 18.45 -4.16
C LYS A 649 4.48 19.25 -3.62
N THR A 650 5.18 18.71 -2.63
CA THR A 650 6.45 19.30 -2.18
C THR A 650 7.56 18.24 -2.23
N VAL A 651 8.72 18.60 -2.76
CA VAL A 651 9.92 17.77 -2.61
C VAL A 651 10.49 18.08 -1.23
N SER A 652 10.34 17.16 -0.27
CA SER A 652 10.84 17.44 1.09
C SER A 652 12.35 17.22 1.17
N THR A 653 13.03 18.24 1.68
CA THR A 653 14.38 18.17 2.23
C THR A 653 14.29 17.70 3.69
N ASP A 654 14.50 16.41 3.91
CA ASP A 654 15.01 15.80 5.16
C ASP A 654 14.38 16.17 6.54
N LYS A 655 13.09 16.54 6.63
CA LYS A 655 12.41 16.62 7.94
C LYS A 655 11.26 15.63 8.08
N LEU A 656 11.34 14.80 9.13
CA LEU A 656 10.21 14.04 9.67
C LEU A 656 9.19 15.04 10.23
N TYR A 657 8.07 15.18 9.54
CA TYR A 657 6.85 15.78 10.09
C TYR A 657 5.71 14.77 9.90
N ASP A 658 4.86 14.62 10.92
CA ASP A 658 3.78 13.63 11.00
C ASP A 658 2.64 13.83 9.98
N SER A 659 2.57 14.98 9.31
CA SER A 659 1.48 15.34 8.37
C SER A 659 1.87 15.21 6.89
N ILE A 660 2.95 14.49 6.60
CA ILE A 660 3.49 14.33 5.24
C ILE A 660 3.32 12.87 4.81
N HIS A 661 2.38 12.63 3.90
CA HIS A 661 2.27 11.34 3.25
C HIS A 661 3.41 11.17 2.24
N LYS A 662 4.15 10.07 2.32
CA LYS A 662 5.34 9.83 1.50
C LYS A 662 5.04 8.72 0.49
N VAL A 663 5.00 9.09 -0.77
CA VAL A 663 4.73 8.16 -1.87
C VAL A 663 6.02 7.86 -2.59
N LYS A 664 6.29 6.57 -2.83
CA LYS A 664 7.43 6.16 -3.63
C LYS A 664 7.03 6.11 -5.10
N PHE A 665 7.52 7.04 -5.91
CA PHE A 665 7.33 7.03 -7.36
C PHE A 665 8.64 6.62 -8.03
N GLY A 666 8.72 5.37 -8.49
CA GLY A 666 9.95 4.80 -9.02
C GLY A 666 11.06 4.73 -7.97
N LYS A 667 12.11 5.54 -8.13
CA LYS A 667 13.26 5.62 -7.19
C LYS A 667 13.19 6.82 -6.25
N GLU A 668 12.21 7.72 -6.43
CA GLU A 668 12.08 8.96 -5.69
C GLU A 668 10.97 8.86 -4.64
N MET A 669 11.13 9.61 -3.55
CA MET A 669 10.11 9.75 -2.51
C MET A 669 9.48 11.13 -2.62
N ILE A 670 8.20 11.18 -2.95
CA ILE A 670 7.42 12.42 -3.07
C ILE A 670 6.69 12.65 -1.75
N CYS A 671 6.76 13.87 -1.23
CA CYS A 671 6.10 14.26 0.01
C CYS A 671 4.84 15.06 -0.30
N ILE A 672 3.70 14.55 0.13
CA ILE A 672 2.39 15.13 -0.11
C ILE A 672 1.94 15.86 1.15
N LYS A 673 1.64 17.15 1.02
CA LYS A 673 0.96 17.91 2.07
C LYS A 673 -0.54 17.82 1.85
N GLY A 674 -1.29 17.64 2.94
CA GLY A 674 -2.75 17.49 2.89
C GLY A 674 -3.20 16.07 2.60
N SER A 675 -2.59 15.07 3.26
CA SER A 675 -3.01 13.67 3.22
C SER A 675 -4.51 13.48 3.46
N ASP A 676 -5.07 14.28 4.37
CA ASP A 676 -6.48 14.20 4.76
C ASP A 676 -7.42 14.54 3.59
N LEU A 677 -6.94 15.29 2.59
CA LEU A 677 -7.70 15.59 1.36
C LEU A 677 -7.65 14.44 0.35
N LEU A 678 -6.66 13.54 0.44
CA LEU A 678 -6.64 12.32 -0.38
C LEU A 678 -7.78 11.38 0.02
N GLU A 679 -8.08 11.27 1.31
CA GLU A 679 -9.23 10.51 1.81
C GLU A 679 -10.55 11.10 1.29
N VAL A 680 -10.70 12.43 1.31
CA VAL A 680 -11.87 13.10 0.73
C VAL A 680 -12.02 12.76 -0.76
N LYS A 681 -10.91 12.80 -1.51
CA LYS A 681 -10.88 12.48 -2.94
C LYS A 681 -11.24 11.01 -3.21
N SER A 682 -10.68 10.06 -2.46
CA SER A 682 -10.90 8.63 -2.63
C SER A 682 -12.35 8.26 -2.36
N ILE A 683 -12.92 8.77 -1.26
CA ILE A 683 -14.34 8.62 -0.92
C ILE A 683 -15.23 9.23 -2.00
N ALA A 684 -14.91 10.45 -2.47
CA ALA A 684 -15.68 11.09 -3.51
C ALA A 684 -15.73 10.27 -4.82
N CYS A 685 -14.60 9.67 -5.21
CA CYS A 685 -14.55 8.76 -6.36
C CYS A 685 -15.45 7.55 -6.16
N GLY A 686 -15.36 6.90 -5.00
CA GLY A 686 -16.19 5.74 -4.67
C GLY A 686 -17.68 6.06 -4.68
N LEU A 687 -18.08 7.25 -4.23
CA LEU A 687 -19.47 7.68 -4.21
C LEU A 687 -20.06 7.92 -5.60
N LEU A 688 -19.27 8.37 -6.58
CA LEU A 688 -19.74 8.46 -7.97
C LEU A 688 -20.19 7.09 -8.48
N GLY A 689 -19.42 6.03 -8.17
CA GLY A 689 -19.77 4.65 -8.47
C GLY A 689 -21.01 4.16 -7.72
N ARG A 690 -21.07 4.40 -6.40
CA ARG A 690 -22.20 3.99 -5.57
C ARG A 690 -23.52 4.66 -5.97
N TYR A 691 -23.49 5.94 -6.36
CA TYR A 691 -24.67 6.61 -6.88
C TYR A 691 -25.13 6.03 -8.22
N ALA A 692 -24.19 5.71 -9.13
CA ALA A 692 -24.54 5.01 -10.38
C ALA A 692 -25.20 3.65 -10.11
N HIS A 693 -24.64 2.88 -9.17
CA HIS A 693 -25.20 1.60 -8.75
C HIS A 693 -26.60 1.73 -8.12
N ASN A 694 -26.77 2.61 -7.13
CA ASN A 694 -28.03 2.75 -6.38
C ASN A 694 -29.17 3.35 -7.23
N LEU A 695 -28.86 4.33 -8.09
CA LEU A 695 -29.87 5.04 -8.89
C LEU A 695 -30.12 4.39 -10.26
N LYS A 696 -29.30 3.40 -10.65
CA LYS A 696 -29.42 2.63 -11.90
C LYS A 696 -29.55 3.57 -13.11
N GLU A 697 -30.54 3.37 -13.98
CA GLU A 697 -30.76 4.16 -15.20
C GLU A 697 -30.89 5.68 -14.95
N GLU A 698 -31.32 6.09 -13.76
CA GLU A 698 -31.61 7.49 -13.45
C GLU A 698 -30.33 8.31 -13.23
N PHE A 699 -29.18 7.65 -13.03
CA PHE A 699 -27.89 8.32 -12.92
C PHE A 699 -27.32 8.78 -14.28
N TYR A 700 -27.93 8.34 -15.39
CA TYR A 700 -27.50 8.62 -16.75
C TYR A 700 -27.06 10.08 -17.03
N PRO A 701 -27.76 11.14 -16.56
CA PRO A 701 -27.35 12.52 -16.81
C PRO A 701 -25.94 12.89 -16.31
N TRP A 702 -25.40 12.13 -15.36
CA TRP A 702 -24.13 12.42 -14.69
C TRP A 702 -22.97 11.54 -15.18
N ILE A 703 -23.26 10.49 -15.96
CA ILE A 703 -22.26 9.48 -16.36
C ILE A 703 -21.08 10.11 -17.11
N SER A 704 -21.35 10.99 -18.07
CA SER A 704 -20.28 11.65 -18.85
C SER A 704 -19.33 12.47 -17.97
N GLN A 705 -19.89 13.24 -17.04
CA GLN A 705 -19.11 14.03 -16.08
C GLN A 705 -18.30 13.11 -15.15
N ALA A 706 -18.93 12.08 -14.58
CA ALA A 706 -18.27 11.13 -13.71
C ALA A 706 -17.11 10.40 -14.43
N ALA A 707 -17.35 9.87 -15.63
CA ALA A 707 -16.33 9.17 -16.41
C ALA A 707 -15.11 10.05 -16.72
N SER A 708 -15.35 11.31 -17.13
CA SER A 708 -14.26 12.26 -17.42
C SER A 708 -13.39 12.61 -16.21
N VAL A 709 -13.98 12.60 -15.00
CA VAL A 709 -13.27 12.84 -13.75
C VAL A 709 -12.50 11.59 -13.30
N LEU A 710 -13.10 10.41 -13.43
CA LEU A 710 -12.57 9.15 -12.89
C LEU A 710 -11.46 8.54 -13.77
N ALA A 711 -11.56 8.64 -15.09
CA ALA A 711 -10.60 7.99 -16.00
C ALA A 711 -9.13 8.40 -15.76
N PRO A 712 -8.79 9.70 -15.57
CA PRO A 712 -7.42 10.09 -15.21
C PRO A 712 -6.96 9.55 -13.85
N LEU A 713 -7.88 9.29 -12.93
CA LEU A 713 -7.58 8.90 -11.55
C LEU A 713 -7.15 7.43 -11.43
N LEU A 714 -7.39 6.61 -12.44
CA LEU A 714 -6.81 5.26 -12.53
C LEU A 714 -5.28 5.27 -12.49
N LYS A 715 -4.65 6.36 -12.92
CA LYS A 715 -3.18 6.56 -12.93
C LYS A 715 -2.71 7.51 -11.84
N PHE A 716 -3.55 7.78 -10.84
CA PHE A 716 -3.22 8.68 -9.75
C PHE A 716 -2.23 8.01 -8.79
N TYR A 717 -0.94 8.14 -9.10
CA TYR A 717 0.16 7.46 -8.40
C TYR A 717 0.31 7.81 -6.91
N MET A 718 -0.43 8.81 -6.42
CA MET A 718 -0.29 9.34 -5.07
C MET A 718 -1.07 8.59 -4.01
N ASP A 719 -2.10 7.85 -4.40
CA ASP A 719 -3.01 7.20 -3.47
C ASP A 719 -3.65 5.95 -4.10
N ASP A 720 -3.51 4.83 -3.41
CA ASP A 720 -3.96 3.51 -3.88
C ASP A 720 -5.47 3.40 -3.85
N ASP A 721 -6.11 4.01 -2.84
CA ASP A 721 -7.55 3.99 -2.67
C ASP A 721 -8.25 4.81 -3.75
N VAL A 722 -7.70 5.98 -4.13
CA VAL A 722 -8.20 6.75 -5.29
C VAL A 722 -8.19 5.90 -6.55
N ARG A 723 -7.11 5.16 -6.84
CA ARG A 723 -7.02 4.28 -8.02
C ARG A 723 -8.07 3.16 -7.95
N ASN A 724 -8.19 2.49 -6.80
CA ASN A 724 -9.15 1.41 -6.58
C ASN A 724 -10.60 1.88 -6.70
N TYR A 725 -10.96 3.00 -6.07
CA TYR A 725 -12.31 3.56 -6.14
C TYR A 725 -12.63 4.12 -7.53
N ALA A 726 -11.65 4.67 -8.25
CA ALA A 726 -11.84 5.08 -9.63
C ALA A 726 -12.15 3.89 -10.56
N ASN A 727 -11.44 2.78 -10.39
CA ASN A 727 -11.71 1.52 -11.08
C ASN A 727 -13.13 1.01 -10.80
N TYR A 728 -13.48 0.84 -9.51
CA TYR A 728 -14.83 0.42 -9.12
C TYR A 728 -15.92 1.35 -9.69
N ALA A 729 -15.70 2.67 -9.60
CA ALA A 729 -16.70 3.63 -10.04
C ALA A 729 -16.91 3.58 -11.55
N LEU A 730 -15.84 3.50 -12.35
CA LEU A 730 -15.94 3.39 -13.82
C LEU A 730 -16.67 2.11 -14.24
N SER A 731 -16.34 0.96 -13.65
CA SER A 731 -17.05 -0.29 -13.91
C SER A 731 -18.53 -0.19 -13.54
N SER A 732 -18.87 0.53 -12.47
CA SER A 732 -20.26 0.74 -12.03
C SER A 732 -21.05 1.71 -12.92
N LEU A 733 -20.39 2.58 -13.71
CA LEU A 733 -21.08 3.48 -14.65
C LEU A 733 -21.71 2.73 -15.82
N LEU A 734 -21.09 1.64 -16.29
CA LEU A 734 -21.54 0.91 -17.47
C LEU A 734 -22.92 0.25 -17.31
N PRO A 735 -23.21 -0.52 -16.25
CA PRO A 735 -24.56 -1.06 -16.03
C PRO A 735 -25.64 0.02 -16.00
N SER A 736 -25.34 1.17 -15.38
CA SER A 736 -26.25 2.31 -15.33
C SER A 736 -26.52 2.90 -16.73
N ALA A 737 -25.47 3.04 -17.54
CA ALA A 737 -25.59 3.53 -18.92
C ALA A 737 -26.36 2.56 -19.82
N GLU A 738 -26.09 1.25 -19.70
CA GLU A 738 -26.77 0.20 -20.47
C GLU A 738 -28.27 0.20 -20.18
N LEU A 739 -28.66 0.13 -18.90
CA LEU A 739 -30.05 0.15 -18.47
C LEU A 739 -30.80 1.39 -18.94
N ALA A 740 -30.14 2.56 -18.97
CA ALA A 740 -30.72 3.80 -19.47
C ALA A 740 -30.99 3.76 -20.98
N VAL A 741 -30.11 3.11 -21.75
CA VAL A 741 -30.29 2.89 -23.20
C VAL A 741 -31.40 1.88 -23.46
N GLU A 742 -31.41 0.74 -22.76
CA GLU A 742 -32.43 -0.30 -22.89
C GLU A 742 -33.85 0.21 -22.58
N LYS A 743 -33.99 1.04 -21.53
CA LYS A 743 -35.26 1.63 -21.13
C LYS A 743 -35.65 2.87 -21.95
N GLY A 744 -34.80 3.33 -22.86
CA GLY A 744 -35.05 4.52 -23.69
C GLY A 744 -35.08 5.84 -22.91
N ILE A 745 -34.45 5.91 -21.75
CA ILE A 745 -34.39 7.10 -20.87
C ILE A 745 -33.20 7.99 -21.23
N ALA A 746 -32.20 7.45 -21.93
CA ALA A 746 -31.01 8.15 -22.39
C ALA A 746 -31.36 9.30 -23.37
N GLN A 747 -31.68 10.49 -22.83
CA GLN A 747 -32.00 11.67 -23.63
C GLN A 747 -30.78 12.09 -24.47
N GLY A 748 -30.81 11.83 -25.77
CA GLY A 748 -29.72 12.12 -26.70
C GLY A 748 -28.61 11.06 -26.76
N GLY A 749 -28.67 10.01 -25.93
CA GLY A 749 -27.77 8.85 -26.00
C GLY A 749 -28.42 7.69 -26.73
N ASN A 750 -27.87 7.32 -27.89
CA ASN A 750 -28.26 6.09 -28.58
C ASN A 750 -27.23 4.97 -28.28
N GLN A 751 -27.44 3.80 -28.88
CA GLN A 751 -26.48 2.68 -28.84
C GLN A 751 -25.04 3.09 -29.21
N SER A 752 -24.85 4.13 -30.03
CA SER A 752 -23.51 4.63 -30.40
C SER A 752 -22.81 5.39 -29.27
N TYR A 753 -23.53 6.13 -28.44
CA TYR A 753 -22.95 6.77 -27.25
C TYR A 753 -22.47 5.72 -26.25
N PHE A 754 -23.31 4.71 -25.97
CA PHE A 754 -22.92 3.61 -25.07
C PHE A 754 -21.70 2.85 -25.60
N LYS A 755 -21.64 2.59 -26.92
CA LYS A 755 -20.46 2.00 -27.56
C LYS A 755 -19.19 2.86 -27.42
N GLN A 756 -19.32 4.17 -27.52
CA GLN A 756 -18.18 5.07 -27.33
C GLN A 756 -17.72 5.08 -25.86
N LEU A 757 -18.64 5.27 -24.92
CA LEU A 757 -18.36 5.29 -23.49
C LEU A 757 -17.69 3.99 -23.02
N SER A 758 -18.23 2.85 -23.42
CA SER A 758 -17.66 1.53 -23.11
C SER A 758 -16.26 1.36 -23.68
N GLY A 759 -16.04 1.78 -24.93
CA GLY A 759 -14.71 1.80 -25.53
C GLY A 759 -13.70 2.66 -24.76
N ASP A 760 -14.11 3.87 -24.36
CA ASP A 760 -13.26 4.81 -23.64
C ASP A 760 -12.90 4.28 -22.23
N ILE A 761 -13.86 3.68 -21.52
CA ILE A 761 -13.65 3.09 -20.19
C ILE A 761 -12.71 1.88 -20.27
N ILE A 762 -12.94 0.97 -21.21
CA ILE A 762 -12.09 -0.21 -21.40
C ILE A 762 -10.65 0.19 -21.74
N LEU A 763 -10.47 1.17 -22.63
CA LEU A 763 -9.15 1.69 -22.96
C LEU A 763 -8.49 2.36 -21.75
N ALA A 764 -9.24 3.09 -20.92
CA ALA A 764 -8.71 3.72 -19.72
C ALA A 764 -8.22 2.68 -18.69
N LEU A 765 -9.00 1.61 -18.46
CA LEU A 765 -8.64 0.49 -17.58
C LEU A 765 -7.42 -0.27 -18.10
N GLY A 766 -7.41 -0.62 -19.40
CA GLY A 766 -6.26 -1.28 -20.03
C GLY A 766 -4.98 -0.46 -19.89
N ASN A 767 -5.04 0.83 -20.25
CA ASN A 767 -3.90 1.75 -20.14
C ASN A 767 -3.39 1.92 -18.70
N ALA A 768 -4.24 1.74 -17.69
CA ALA A 768 -3.86 1.83 -16.28
C ALA A 768 -3.01 0.62 -15.84
N LEU A 769 -3.34 -0.59 -16.34
CA LEU A 769 -2.59 -1.82 -16.09
C LEU A 769 -1.13 -1.72 -16.54
N TYR A 770 -0.85 -1.05 -17.66
CA TYR A 770 0.51 -0.87 -18.16
C TYR A 770 1.43 -0.16 -17.15
N SER A 771 0.89 0.81 -16.42
CA SER A 771 1.63 1.60 -15.43
C SER A 771 1.57 1.04 -14.01
N GLU A 772 0.73 0.02 -13.77
CA GLU A 772 0.48 -0.49 -12.42
C GLU A 772 1.58 -1.48 -12.00
N SER A 773 2.17 -1.23 -10.83
CA SER A 773 3.26 -2.06 -10.30
C SER A 773 2.80 -3.00 -9.18
N GLU A 774 1.68 -2.69 -8.55
CA GLU A 774 1.18 -3.42 -7.39
C GLU A 774 0.19 -4.52 -7.79
N ALA A 775 0.47 -5.76 -7.35
CA ALA A 775 -0.35 -6.92 -7.68
C ALA A 775 -1.81 -6.77 -7.24
N LYS A 776 -2.07 -6.23 -6.03
CA LYS A 776 -3.42 -6.00 -5.51
C LYS A 776 -4.24 -5.05 -6.40
N ILE A 777 -3.65 -3.92 -6.79
CA ILE A 777 -4.33 -2.94 -7.65
C ILE A 777 -4.49 -3.47 -9.07
N SER A 778 -3.47 -4.16 -9.60
CA SER A 778 -3.58 -4.87 -10.88
C SER A 778 -4.73 -5.87 -10.88
N ALA A 779 -4.86 -6.69 -9.83
CA ALA A 779 -5.95 -7.65 -9.69
C ALA A 779 -7.32 -6.95 -9.69
N ASN A 780 -7.46 -5.84 -8.96
CA ASN A 780 -8.69 -5.05 -8.93
C ASN A 780 -9.04 -4.44 -10.29
N ILE A 781 -8.06 -3.88 -11.01
CA ILE A 781 -8.28 -3.30 -12.35
C ILE A 781 -8.65 -4.41 -13.36
N LEU A 782 -7.99 -5.57 -13.31
CA LEU A 782 -8.36 -6.72 -14.14
C LEU A 782 -9.78 -7.21 -13.86
N TRP A 783 -10.18 -7.25 -12.59
CA TRP A 783 -11.55 -7.57 -12.21
C TRP A 783 -12.52 -6.54 -12.79
N GLY A 784 -12.28 -5.25 -12.57
CA GLY A 784 -13.11 -4.17 -13.09
C GLY A 784 -13.19 -4.13 -14.62
N LEU A 785 -12.12 -4.53 -15.30
CA LEU A 785 -12.09 -4.72 -16.75
C LEU A 785 -12.95 -5.91 -17.17
N ASN A 786 -12.88 -7.05 -16.47
CA ASN A 786 -13.74 -8.20 -16.75
C ASN A 786 -15.23 -7.86 -16.58
N GLU A 787 -15.60 -7.13 -15.53
CA GLU A 787 -16.97 -6.66 -15.31
C GLU A 787 -17.47 -5.81 -16.47
N CYS A 788 -16.61 -4.90 -16.99
CA CYS A 788 -16.94 -4.14 -18.19
C CYS A 788 -17.14 -5.04 -19.41
N LEU A 789 -16.26 -6.04 -19.60
CA LEU A 789 -16.29 -6.94 -20.75
C LEU A 789 -17.51 -7.87 -20.76
N LEU A 790 -18.00 -8.31 -19.60
CA LEU A 790 -19.23 -9.10 -19.50
C LEU A 790 -20.44 -8.35 -20.08
N ILE A 791 -20.46 -7.03 -19.93
CA ILE A 791 -21.53 -6.15 -20.40
C ILE A 791 -21.36 -5.81 -21.89
N CYS A 792 -20.19 -5.24 -22.24
CA CYS A 792 -20.00 -4.61 -23.55
C CYS A 792 -19.00 -5.34 -24.47
N GLY A 793 -18.57 -6.55 -24.12
CA GLY A 793 -17.58 -7.30 -24.89
C GLY A 793 -17.96 -7.50 -26.36
N SER A 794 -19.24 -7.74 -26.65
CA SER A 794 -19.75 -7.88 -28.02
C SER A 794 -19.69 -6.61 -28.87
N LEU A 795 -19.49 -5.44 -28.24
CA LEU A 795 -19.42 -4.14 -28.90
C LEU A 795 -18.00 -3.76 -29.36
N LEU A 796 -16.98 -4.48 -28.88
CA LEU A 796 -15.58 -4.18 -29.17
C LEU A 796 -15.21 -4.44 -30.64
N ASN A 797 -14.26 -3.65 -31.12
CA ASN A 797 -13.60 -3.88 -32.41
C ASN A 797 -12.29 -4.66 -32.24
N GLU A 798 -11.72 -5.10 -33.35
CA GLU A 798 -10.49 -5.91 -33.39
C GLU A 798 -9.29 -5.18 -32.75
N ASP A 799 -9.15 -3.88 -33.00
CA ASP A 799 -8.07 -3.05 -32.44
C ASP A 799 -8.14 -2.94 -30.91
N GLN A 800 -9.35 -2.81 -30.36
CA GLN A 800 -9.58 -2.78 -28.91
C GLN A 800 -9.28 -4.13 -28.27
N VAL A 801 -9.66 -5.24 -28.92
CA VAL A 801 -9.30 -6.58 -28.45
C VAL A 801 -7.78 -6.73 -28.47
N HIS A 802 -7.09 -6.35 -29.56
CA HIS A 802 -5.62 -6.35 -29.61
C HIS A 802 -4.99 -5.56 -28.46
N SER A 803 -5.49 -4.36 -28.17
CA SER A 803 -5.00 -3.55 -27.06
C SER A 803 -5.16 -4.26 -25.71
N ILE A 804 -6.30 -4.90 -25.44
CA ILE A 804 -6.51 -5.67 -24.21
C ILE A 804 -5.53 -6.85 -24.12
N ILE A 805 -5.31 -7.54 -25.23
CA ILE A 805 -4.38 -8.67 -25.29
C ILE A 805 -2.95 -8.24 -25.01
N ASP A 806 -2.51 -7.09 -25.53
CA ASP A 806 -1.19 -6.56 -25.25
C ASP A 806 -1.01 -6.17 -23.78
N GLU A 807 -2.05 -5.65 -23.13
CA GLU A 807 -2.03 -5.38 -21.69
C GLU A 807 -1.98 -6.67 -20.86
N ILE A 808 -2.73 -7.71 -21.25
CA ILE A 808 -2.65 -9.02 -20.59
C ILE A 808 -1.23 -9.60 -20.69
N LYS A 809 -0.58 -9.49 -21.86
CA LYS A 809 0.82 -9.93 -22.03
C LYS A 809 1.74 -9.19 -21.06
N HIS A 810 1.60 -7.87 -20.95
CA HIS A 810 2.38 -7.05 -20.02
C HIS A 810 2.18 -7.49 -18.55
N VAL A 811 0.92 -7.67 -18.12
CA VAL A 811 0.58 -8.12 -16.76
C VAL A 811 1.19 -9.49 -16.46
N LEU A 812 1.10 -10.46 -17.38
CA LEU A 812 1.69 -11.79 -17.20
C LEU A 812 3.21 -11.74 -17.09
N MET A 813 3.87 -10.88 -17.87
CA MET A 813 5.32 -10.67 -17.79
C MET A 813 5.74 -10.08 -16.43
N GLU A 814 5.03 -9.06 -15.94
CA GLU A 814 5.33 -8.45 -14.64
C GLU A 814 5.04 -9.39 -13.48
N SER A 815 3.93 -10.14 -13.51
CA SER A 815 3.64 -11.17 -12.51
C SER A 815 4.72 -12.26 -12.48
N SER A 816 5.18 -12.73 -13.64
CA SER A 816 6.28 -13.69 -13.75
C SER A 816 7.59 -13.14 -13.15
N ARG A 817 7.90 -11.85 -13.40
CA ARG A 817 9.07 -11.17 -12.82
C ARG A 817 8.98 -11.15 -11.29
N ARG A 818 7.85 -10.72 -10.73
CA ARG A 818 7.62 -10.65 -9.27
C ARG A 818 7.68 -12.04 -8.64
N ASN A 819 7.05 -13.06 -9.23
CA ASN A 819 7.14 -14.45 -8.78
C ASN A 819 8.57 -14.99 -8.79
N GLY A 820 9.40 -14.58 -9.76
CA GLY A 820 10.83 -14.87 -9.80
C GLY A 820 11.59 -14.27 -8.60
N GLU A 821 11.26 -13.04 -8.22
CA GLU A 821 11.85 -12.36 -7.04
C GLU A 821 11.44 -13.04 -5.73
N LEU A 822 10.16 -13.41 -5.57
CA LEU A 822 9.67 -14.17 -4.43
C LEU A 822 10.38 -15.52 -4.28
N THR A 823 10.64 -16.19 -5.41
CA THR A 823 11.35 -17.48 -5.42
C THR A 823 12.82 -17.33 -5.03
N LYS A 824 13.48 -16.23 -5.40
CA LYS A 824 14.85 -15.91 -4.92
C LYS A 824 14.84 -15.62 -3.42
N ARG A 825 13.85 -14.87 -2.93
CA ARG A 825 13.69 -14.52 -1.51
C ARG A 825 13.47 -15.75 -0.64
N ALA A 826 12.70 -16.73 -1.11
CA ALA A 826 12.50 -18.02 -0.45
C ALA A 826 13.77 -18.88 -0.31
N LYS A 827 14.82 -18.60 -1.10
CA LYS A 827 16.13 -19.28 -1.05
C LYS A 827 17.17 -18.53 -0.22
N SER A 828 16.79 -17.44 0.45
CA SER A 828 17.69 -16.64 1.29
C SER A 828 18.21 -17.44 2.49
N GLU A 829 19.47 -17.23 2.90
CA GLU A 829 20.08 -17.89 4.07
C GLU A 829 19.42 -17.52 5.41
N ASP A 830 18.64 -16.45 5.40
CA ASP A 830 17.92 -15.95 6.57
C ASP A 830 16.40 -16.14 6.46
N PHE A 831 15.94 -16.93 5.49
CA PHE A 831 14.52 -17.26 5.36
C PHE A 831 14.00 -17.97 6.61
N ASP A 832 12.92 -17.45 7.19
CA ASP A 832 12.30 -17.96 8.41
C ASP A 832 10.80 -18.28 8.23
N ALA A 833 10.17 -18.77 9.29
CA ALA A 833 8.78 -19.24 9.24
C ALA A 833 7.76 -18.09 9.11
N GLU A 834 8.04 -16.90 9.62
CA GLU A 834 7.17 -15.72 9.45
C GLU A 834 7.28 -15.16 8.04
N GLU A 835 8.50 -15.11 7.50
CA GLU A 835 8.77 -14.73 6.13
C GLU A 835 8.07 -15.68 5.13
N ALA A 836 8.07 -16.99 5.41
CA ALA A 836 7.33 -17.96 4.61
C ALA A 836 5.81 -17.71 4.60
N GLU A 837 5.25 -17.20 5.70
CA GLU A 837 3.83 -16.85 5.79
C GLU A 837 3.49 -15.57 5.02
N LEU A 838 4.35 -14.55 5.10
CA LEU A 838 4.20 -13.33 4.30
C LEU A 838 4.31 -13.61 2.80
N LEU A 839 5.30 -14.40 2.38
CA LEU A 839 5.45 -14.79 0.98
C LEU A 839 4.24 -15.56 0.47
N ARG A 840 3.56 -16.32 1.34
CA ARG A 840 2.32 -17.00 0.97
C ARG A 840 1.22 -15.99 0.66
N ALA A 841 1.01 -15.00 1.52
CA ALA A 841 0.01 -13.95 1.30
C ALA A 841 0.30 -13.12 0.03
N VAL A 842 1.58 -12.81 -0.26
CA VAL A 842 1.94 -12.12 -1.51
C VAL A 842 1.70 -13.03 -2.73
N ARG A 843 1.96 -14.33 -2.62
CA ARG A 843 1.66 -15.29 -3.69
C ARG A 843 0.15 -15.44 -3.93
N GLU A 844 -0.67 -15.36 -2.89
CA GLU A 844 -2.13 -15.36 -3.02
C GLU A 844 -2.61 -14.16 -3.86
N LEU A 845 -2.02 -12.98 -3.69
CA LEU A 845 -2.31 -11.81 -4.55
C LEU A 845 -1.86 -12.00 -6.01
N GLU A 846 -0.72 -12.66 -6.26
CA GLU A 846 -0.31 -12.99 -7.63
C GLU A 846 -1.20 -14.07 -8.25
N ASP A 847 -1.69 -15.01 -7.45
CA ASP A 847 -2.66 -16.01 -7.86
C ASP A 847 -3.99 -15.33 -8.27
N GLU A 848 -4.45 -14.30 -7.53
CA GLU A 848 -5.61 -13.47 -7.90
C GLU A 848 -5.41 -12.73 -9.23
N VAL A 849 -4.23 -12.15 -9.48
CA VAL A 849 -3.89 -11.56 -10.78
C VAL A 849 -4.05 -12.59 -11.90
N CYS A 850 -3.51 -13.80 -11.71
CA CYS A 850 -3.62 -14.86 -12.69
C CYS A 850 -5.07 -15.29 -12.92
N ILE A 851 -5.86 -15.45 -11.85
CA ILE A 851 -7.28 -15.80 -11.93
C ILE A 851 -8.05 -14.75 -12.73
N ASN A 852 -7.85 -13.46 -12.44
CA ASN A 852 -8.55 -12.39 -13.14
C ASN A 852 -8.14 -12.26 -14.61
N VAL A 853 -6.87 -12.53 -14.96
CA VAL A 853 -6.46 -12.69 -16.37
C VAL A 853 -7.23 -13.85 -17.00
N GLY A 854 -7.32 -14.99 -16.33
CA GLY A 854 -8.11 -16.14 -16.78
C GLY A 854 -9.56 -15.79 -17.07
N ASN A 855 -10.21 -15.07 -16.15
CA ASN A 855 -11.60 -14.65 -16.29
C ASN A 855 -11.81 -13.76 -17.52
N ILE A 856 -10.91 -12.80 -17.76
CA ILE A 856 -10.96 -11.97 -18.98
C ILE A 856 -10.86 -12.83 -20.24
N LEU A 857 -9.92 -13.78 -20.28
CA LEU A 857 -9.76 -14.67 -21.43
C LEU A 857 -11.01 -15.52 -21.66
N ILE A 858 -11.59 -16.06 -20.59
CA ILE A 858 -12.84 -16.84 -20.64
C ILE A 858 -13.97 -15.98 -21.21
N THR A 859 -14.15 -14.75 -20.73
CA THR A 859 -15.15 -13.80 -21.22
C THR A 859 -14.96 -13.48 -22.71
N LEU A 860 -13.72 -13.26 -23.15
CA LEU A 860 -13.41 -12.98 -24.56
C LEU A 860 -13.65 -14.21 -25.45
N ILE A 861 -13.30 -15.41 -25.01
CA ILE A 861 -13.59 -16.66 -25.74
C ILE A 861 -15.09 -16.89 -25.85
N HIS A 862 -15.84 -16.66 -24.77
CA HIS A 862 -17.29 -16.78 -24.78
C HIS A 862 -17.93 -15.82 -25.80
N THR A 863 -17.43 -14.58 -25.84
CA THR A 863 -17.92 -13.50 -26.70
C THR A 863 -17.59 -13.74 -28.18
N PHE A 864 -16.32 -14.01 -28.50
CA PHE A 864 -15.81 -14.05 -29.88
C PHE A 864 -15.68 -15.48 -30.45
N LYS A 865 -15.75 -16.51 -29.61
CA LYS A 865 -15.68 -17.92 -30.01
C LYS A 865 -14.44 -18.18 -30.88
N ALA A 866 -14.61 -18.87 -32.01
CA ALA A 866 -13.53 -19.20 -32.93
C ALA A 866 -12.79 -17.96 -33.50
N ALA A 867 -13.41 -16.77 -33.50
CA ALA A 867 -12.75 -15.54 -33.95
C ALA A 867 -11.64 -15.07 -32.98
N PHE A 868 -11.64 -15.55 -31.73
CA PHE A 868 -10.61 -15.23 -30.75
C PHE A 868 -9.30 -16.01 -30.95
N LEU A 869 -9.33 -17.11 -31.72
CA LEU A 869 -8.19 -18.03 -31.80
C LEU A 869 -6.86 -17.41 -32.30
N PRO A 870 -6.84 -16.45 -33.24
CA PRO A 870 -5.59 -15.76 -33.62
C PRO A 870 -4.94 -15.03 -32.43
N PHE A 871 -5.75 -14.36 -31.60
CA PHE A 871 -5.28 -13.70 -30.38
C PHE A 871 -4.77 -14.71 -29.35
N PHE A 872 -5.46 -15.84 -29.20
CA PHE A 872 -5.02 -16.91 -28.32
C PHE A 872 -3.69 -17.53 -28.78
N ASP A 873 -3.46 -17.65 -30.09
CA ASP A 873 -2.18 -18.13 -30.63
C ASP A 873 -1.01 -17.24 -30.17
N GLU A 874 -1.19 -15.92 -30.12
CA GLU A 874 -0.19 -14.98 -29.59
C GLU A 874 0.03 -15.14 -28.08
N LEU A 875 -1.04 -15.33 -27.31
CA LEU A 875 -0.99 -15.50 -25.85
C LEU A 875 -0.40 -16.84 -25.43
N SER A 876 -0.46 -17.86 -26.29
CA SER A 876 0.02 -19.20 -25.99
C SER A 876 1.47 -19.21 -25.47
N LEU A 877 2.33 -18.34 -25.99
CA LEU A 877 3.73 -18.21 -25.55
C LEU A 877 3.88 -17.81 -24.07
N TYR A 878 2.89 -17.12 -23.52
CA TYR A 878 2.85 -16.67 -22.13
C TYR A 878 2.11 -17.65 -21.21
N LEU A 879 1.08 -18.32 -21.73
CA LEU A 879 0.27 -19.28 -20.97
C LEU A 879 0.94 -20.66 -20.85
N LEU A 880 1.61 -21.15 -21.90
CA LEU A 880 2.23 -22.48 -21.86
C LEU A 880 3.25 -22.68 -20.71
N PRO A 881 4.13 -21.71 -20.40
CA PRO A 881 5.03 -21.80 -19.24
C PRO A 881 4.30 -21.95 -17.89
N MET A 882 3.05 -21.48 -17.76
CA MET A 882 2.27 -21.52 -16.52
C MET A 882 1.73 -22.92 -16.19
N MET A 883 1.75 -23.85 -17.15
CA MET A 883 1.37 -25.26 -16.93
C MET A 883 2.50 -26.11 -16.32
N GLY A 884 3.68 -25.53 -16.08
CA GLY A 884 4.83 -26.23 -15.50
C GLY A 884 4.57 -26.75 -14.08
N LYS A 885 5.21 -27.85 -13.69
CA LYS A 885 5.08 -28.42 -12.33
C LYS A 885 5.66 -27.52 -11.23
N ASP A 886 6.54 -26.61 -11.59
CA ASP A 886 7.15 -25.59 -10.73
C ASP A 886 6.25 -24.38 -10.46
N LYS A 887 5.06 -24.33 -11.10
CA LYS A 887 4.10 -23.22 -11.04
C LYS A 887 3.05 -23.40 -9.94
N THR A 888 2.35 -22.32 -9.60
CA THR A 888 1.31 -22.34 -8.57
C THR A 888 0.10 -23.18 -9.02
N ALA A 889 -0.75 -23.54 -8.06
CA ALA A 889 -1.98 -24.26 -8.39
C ALA A 889 -2.94 -23.37 -9.19
N ALA A 890 -2.99 -22.07 -8.87
CA ALA A 890 -3.83 -21.10 -9.57
C ALA A 890 -3.37 -20.89 -11.01
N GLU A 891 -2.07 -20.68 -11.24
CA GLU A 891 -1.49 -20.54 -12.60
C GLU A 891 -1.88 -21.72 -13.50
N ARG A 892 -1.66 -22.94 -13.02
CA ARG A 892 -1.98 -24.17 -13.77
C ARG A 892 -3.48 -24.34 -13.98
N SER A 893 -4.25 -24.12 -12.92
CA SER A 893 -5.70 -24.25 -12.97
C SER A 893 -6.31 -23.25 -13.94
N MET A 894 -5.88 -22.00 -13.92
CA MET A 894 -6.32 -20.98 -14.86
C MET A 894 -6.09 -21.42 -16.31
N CYS A 895 -4.91 -21.93 -16.65
CA CYS A 895 -4.64 -22.42 -18.00
C CYS A 895 -5.58 -23.57 -18.41
N PHE A 896 -5.92 -24.47 -17.49
CA PHE A 896 -6.88 -25.53 -17.76
C PHE A 896 -8.28 -24.97 -17.99
N HIS A 897 -8.77 -24.05 -17.17
CA HIS A 897 -10.08 -23.43 -17.37
C HIS A 897 -10.17 -22.68 -18.71
N VAL A 898 -9.14 -21.89 -19.07
CA VAL A 898 -9.12 -21.20 -20.36
C VAL A 898 -9.17 -22.21 -21.52
N PHE A 899 -8.42 -23.30 -21.43
CA PHE A 899 -8.44 -24.36 -22.45
C PHE A 899 -9.80 -25.09 -22.51
N ASP A 900 -10.40 -25.38 -21.37
CA ASP A 900 -11.72 -26.03 -21.27
C ASP A 900 -12.80 -25.19 -21.97
N ILE A 901 -12.79 -23.88 -21.76
CA ILE A 901 -13.70 -22.95 -22.42
C ILE A 901 -13.42 -22.87 -23.94
N LEU A 902 -12.16 -22.90 -24.37
CA LEU A 902 -11.84 -22.99 -25.81
C LEU A 902 -12.43 -24.26 -26.44
N VAL A 903 -12.30 -25.39 -25.77
CA VAL A 903 -12.83 -26.68 -26.25
C VAL A 903 -14.35 -26.62 -26.43
N VAL A 904 -15.06 -26.02 -25.48
CA VAL A 904 -16.52 -25.92 -25.51
C VAL A 904 -17.02 -24.92 -26.56
N TYR A 905 -16.45 -23.72 -26.63
CA TYR A 905 -17.02 -22.61 -27.41
C TYR A 905 -16.42 -22.44 -28.81
N CYS A 906 -15.25 -23.00 -29.11
CA CYS A 906 -14.61 -22.87 -30.42
C CYS A 906 -14.79 -24.09 -31.34
N GLY A 907 -15.45 -25.16 -30.87
CA GLY A 907 -15.79 -26.33 -31.68
C GLY A 907 -14.58 -27.00 -32.34
N GLU A 908 -14.71 -27.42 -33.61
CA GLU A 908 -13.61 -28.08 -34.34
C GLU A 908 -12.34 -27.21 -34.46
N ALA A 909 -12.47 -25.89 -34.41
CA ALA A 909 -11.33 -24.99 -34.50
C ALA A 909 -10.39 -25.10 -33.28
N ALA A 910 -10.89 -25.57 -32.12
CA ALA A 910 -10.08 -25.84 -30.93
C ALA A 910 -9.19 -27.09 -31.07
N LEU A 911 -9.49 -28.00 -32.01
CA LEU A 911 -8.78 -29.27 -32.15
C LEU A 911 -7.28 -29.11 -32.42
N LYS A 912 -6.86 -27.99 -33.03
CA LYS A 912 -5.44 -27.69 -33.28
C LYS A 912 -4.60 -27.59 -31.99
N TYR A 913 -5.24 -27.29 -30.85
CA TYR A 913 -4.58 -27.13 -29.56
C TYR A 913 -4.47 -28.45 -28.76
N TYR A 914 -5.21 -29.49 -29.12
CA TYR A 914 -5.25 -30.74 -28.35
C TYR A 914 -3.87 -31.38 -28.17
N ASN A 915 -3.06 -31.41 -29.24
CA ASN A 915 -1.71 -31.98 -29.18
C ASN A 915 -0.78 -31.24 -28.19
N ILE A 916 -1.10 -30.00 -27.86
CA ILE A 916 -0.32 -29.17 -26.94
C ILE A 916 -0.86 -29.32 -25.52
N TYR A 917 -2.16 -29.13 -25.29
CA TYR A 917 -2.74 -29.04 -23.94
C TYR A 917 -3.15 -30.38 -23.33
N LEU A 918 -3.63 -31.33 -24.15
CA LEU A 918 -4.11 -32.63 -23.65
C LEU A 918 -3.03 -33.44 -22.90
N PRO A 919 -1.75 -33.46 -23.33
CA PRO A 919 -0.68 -34.07 -22.54
C PRO A 919 -0.52 -33.46 -21.14
N PHE A 920 -0.75 -32.14 -20.97
CA PHE A 920 -0.67 -31.50 -19.65
C PHE A 920 -1.84 -31.86 -18.75
N LEU A 921 -3.06 -31.95 -19.30
CA LEU A 921 -4.24 -32.43 -18.57
C LEU A 921 -4.04 -33.87 -18.09
N LEU A 922 -3.57 -34.77 -18.96
CA LEU A 922 -3.27 -36.16 -18.62
C LEU A 922 -2.21 -36.26 -17.50
N ASN A 923 -1.14 -35.46 -17.61
CA ASN A 923 -0.07 -35.42 -16.61
C ASN A 923 -0.45 -34.74 -15.29
N SER A 924 -1.53 -33.95 -15.28
CA SER A 924 -2.01 -33.24 -14.09
C SER A 924 -3.22 -33.93 -13.45
N SER A 925 -3.77 -34.95 -14.11
CA SER A 925 -4.89 -35.75 -13.59
C SER A 925 -4.51 -36.51 -12.32
N ASP A 926 -3.23 -36.80 -12.11
CA ASP A 926 -2.66 -37.45 -10.91
C ASP A 926 -1.74 -36.52 -10.10
N ASP A 927 -1.92 -35.19 -10.22
CA ASP A 927 -1.15 -34.19 -9.47
C ASP A 927 -1.26 -34.37 -7.95
N GLU A 928 -0.28 -33.90 -7.17
CA GLU A 928 -0.34 -33.93 -5.71
C GLU A 928 -1.45 -33.02 -5.16
N LYS A 929 -1.72 -31.89 -5.81
CA LYS A 929 -2.70 -30.90 -5.35
C LYS A 929 -4.12 -31.26 -5.82
N PRO A 930 -5.10 -31.41 -4.90
CA PRO A 930 -6.46 -31.83 -5.26
C PRO A 930 -7.16 -30.91 -6.27
N VAL A 931 -7.03 -29.58 -6.10
CA VAL A 931 -7.63 -28.60 -7.02
C VAL A 931 -7.09 -28.74 -8.45
N VAL A 932 -5.81 -29.08 -8.59
CA VAL A 932 -5.21 -29.23 -9.92
C VAL A 932 -5.67 -30.53 -10.58
N ARG A 933 -5.77 -31.63 -9.81
CA ARG A 933 -6.38 -32.87 -10.30
C ARG A 933 -7.82 -32.64 -10.75
N GLN A 934 -8.61 -31.97 -9.91
CA GLN A 934 -10.01 -31.65 -10.19
C GLN A 934 -10.16 -30.96 -11.55
N ASN A 935 -9.40 -29.89 -11.79
CA ASN A 935 -9.50 -29.09 -13.00
C ASN A 935 -8.98 -29.88 -14.22
N ALA A 936 -7.88 -30.61 -14.07
CA ALA A 936 -7.34 -31.42 -15.15
C ALA A 936 -8.30 -32.55 -15.59
N LEU A 937 -8.97 -33.19 -14.64
CA LEU A 937 -9.93 -34.27 -14.91
C LEU A 937 -11.22 -33.72 -15.55
N TYR A 938 -11.67 -32.54 -15.14
CA TYR A 938 -12.81 -31.88 -15.78
C TYR A 938 -12.51 -31.60 -17.27
N GLY A 939 -11.38 -30.96 -17.55
CA GLY A 939 -10.92 -30.69 -18.91
C GLY A 939 -10.71 -31.95 -19.74
N LEU A 940 -10.23 -33.03 -19.12
CA LEU A 940 -10.11 -34.34 -19.79
C LEU A 940 -11.47 -34.89 -20.23
N GLY A 941 -12.52 -34.71 -19.41
CA GLY A 941 -13.89 -35.06 -19.75
C GLY A 941 -14.43 -34.25 -20.92
N LEU A 942 -14.21 -32.94 -20.92
CA LEU A 942 -14.60 -32.05 -22.03
C LEU A 942 -13.85 -32.39 -23.32
N CYS A 943 -12.55 -32.72 -23.23
CA CYS A 943 -11.76 -33.18 -24.37
C CYS A 943 -12.28 -34.49 -24.96
N ALA A 944 -12.82 -35.39 -24.14
CA ALA A 944 -13.44 -36.62 -24.61
C ALA A 944 -14.78 -36.36 -25.30
N GLU A 945 -15.56 -35.38 -24.85
CA GLU A 945 -16.83 -35.01 -25.46
C GLU A 945 -16.66 -34.29 -26.80
N HIS A 946 -15.74 -33.33 -26.87
CA HIS A 946 -15.59 -32.42 -28.01
C HIS A 946 -14.42 -32.78 -28.95
N GLY A 947 -13.50 -33.64 -28.52
CA GLY A 947 -12.25 -33.93 -29.26
C GLY A 947 -12.39 -34.86 -30.46
N GLY A 948 -13.54 -35.51 -30.64
CA GLY A 948 -13.82 -36.38 -31.78
C GLY A 948 -12.71 -37.42 -32.03
N SER A 949 -12.26 -37.56 -33.28
CA SER A 949 -11.19 -38.51 -33.62
C SER A 949 -9.82 -38.15 -33.04
N VAL A 950 -9.59 -36.88 -32.69
CA VAL A 950 -8.29 -36.38 -32.18
C VAL A 950 -8.00 -36.93 -30.78
N PHE A 951 -9.04 -37.16 -29.96
CA PHE A 951 -8.90 -37.72 -28.62
C PHE A 951 -8.65 -39.24 -28.62
N LYS A 952 -9.05 -39.97 -29.66
CA LYS A 952 -8.99 -41.45 -29.72
C LYS A 952 -7.65 -42.08 -29.31
N PRO A 953 -6.48 -41.55 -29.74
CA PRO A 953 -5.19 -42.11 -29.35
C PRO A 953 -4.91 -42.04 -27.83
N PHE A 954 -5.58 -41.13 -27.12
CA PHE A 954 -5.35 -40.84 -25.71
C PHE A 954 -6.31 -41.57 -24.77
N VAL A 955 -7.37 -42.21 -25.29
CA VAL A 955 -8.41 -42.90 -24.48
C VAL A 955 -7.80 -43.90 -23.50
N GLY A 956 -6.83 -44.71 -23.93
CA GLY A 956 -6.19 -45.71 -23.08
C GLY A 956 -5.41 -45.10 -21.91
N GLU A 957 -4.67 -44.01 -22.16
CA GLU A 957 -3.93 -43.30 -21.11
C GLU A 957 -4.90 -42.58 -20.17
N ALA A 958 -5.90 -41.87 -20.71
CA ALA A 958 -6.93 -41.18 -19.94
C ALA A 958 -7.63 -42.11 -18.95
N LEU A 959 -8.07 -43.29 -19.41
CA LEU A 959 -8.68 -44.30 -18.56
C LEU A 959 -7.73 -44.82 -17.48
N SER A 960 -6.43 -44.95 -17.79
CA SER A 960 -5.43 -45.34 -16.81
C SER A 960 -5.28 -44.29 -15.71
N ARG A 961 -5.17 -43.00 -16.07
CA ARG A 961 -5.04 -41.89 -15.12
C ARG A 961 -6.27 -41.74 -14.24
N ILE A 962 -7.46 -41.75 -14.84
CA ILE A 962 -8.74 -41.69 -14.13
C ILE A 962 -8.87 -42.85 -13.13
N ASN A 963 -8.47 -44.06 -13.54
CA ASN A 963 -8.53 -45.22 -12.65
C ASN A 963 -7.64 -45.06 -11.41
N VAL A 964 -6.47 -44.42 -11.52
CA VAL A 964 -5.62 -44.13 -10.36
C VAL A 964 -6.38 -43.28 -9.34
N VAL A 965 -7.09 -42.25 -9.80
CA VAL A 965 -7.83 -41.29 -8.95
C VAL A 965 -9.15 -41.82 -8.40
N ILE A 966 -9.70 -42.90 -8.97
CA ILE A 966 -10.93 -43.53 -8.48
C ILE A 966 -10.62 -44.66 -7.48
N THR A 967 -9.43 -45.25 -7.54
CA THR A 967 -9.05 -46.45 -6.79
C THR A 967 -8.07 -46.20 -5.64
N HIS A 968 -7.68 -44.94 -5.44
CA HIS A 968 -6.76 -44.52 -4.41
C HIS A 968 -7.46 -44.42 -3.03
N LEU A 969 -6.72 -44.79 -1.99
CA LEU A 969 -7.28 -45.14 -0.67
C LEU A 969 -7.97 -43.98 0.08
N HIS A 970 -7.67 -42.75 -0.33
CA HIS A 970 -8.12 -41.49 0.31
C HIS A 970 -9.00 -40.62 -0.59
N ASP A 971 -9.56 -41.18 -1.68
CA ASP A 971 -10.26 -40.39 -2.72
C ASP A 971 -11.61 -39.83 -2.28
N ARG A 972 -12.13 -40.28 -1.13
CA ARG A 972 -13.39 -39.80 -0.52
C ARG A 972 -13.18 -38.92 0.70
N GLU A 973 -11.95 -38.53 1.00
CA GLU A 973 -11.70 -37.45 1.96
C GLU A 973 -12.25 -36.13 1.42
N PRO A 974 -12.71 -35.20 2.28
CA PRO A 974 -13.37 -33.96 1.83
C PRO A 974 -12.54 -33.18 0.80
N GLU A 975 -11.23 -33.17 0.96
CA GLU A 975 -10.28 -32.44 0.10
C GLU A 975 -10.13 -33.06 -1.30
N ASN A 976 -10.41 -34.36 -1.46
CA ASN A 976 -10.24 -35.10 -2.71
C ASN A 976 -11.56 -35.36 -3.45
N LEU A 977 -12.68 -35.06 -2.81
CA LEU A 977 -14.01 -35.44 -3.26
C LEU A 977 -14.37 -34.83 -4.63
N SER A 978 -14.07 -33.55 -4.83
CA SER A 978 -14.31 -32.87 -6.12
C SER A 978 -13.48 -33.46 -7.25
N ALA A 979 -12.22 -33.83 -6.97
CA ALA A 979 -11.38 -34.51 -7.95
C ALA A 979 -11.92 -35.92 -8.30
N TYR A 980 -12.42 -36.67 -7.32
CA TYR A 980 -13.08 -37.95 -7.55
C TYR A 980 -14.34 -37.81 -8.42
N TYR A 981 -15.18 -36.80 -8.17
CA TYR A 981 -16.36 -36.56 -9.00
C TYR A 981 -15.99 -36.18 -10.44
N ASN A 982 -14.97 -35.34 -10.63
CA ASN A 982 -14.49 -35.00 -11.97
C ASN A 982 -13.83 -36.19 -12.68
N ALA A 983 -13.19 -37.11 -11.96
CA ALA A 983 -12.71 -38.38 -12.51
C ALA A 983 -13.88 -39.24 -13.01
N ALA A 984 -14.96 -39.33 -12.22
CA ALA A 984 -16.17 -40.07 -12.60
C ALA A 984 -16.89 -39.41 -13.79
N PHE A 985 -16.96 -38.08 -13.83
CA PHE A 985 -17.46 -37.30 -14.96
C PHE A 985 -16.65 -37.61 -16.23
N ALA A 986 -15.32 -37.51 -16.17
CA ALA A 986 -14.44 -37.79 -17.30
C ALA A 986 -14.60 -39.24 -17.80
N LEU A 987 -14.68 -40.21 -16.88
CA LEU A 987 -14.96 -41.60 -17.22
C LEU A 987 -16.29 -41.74 -17.97
N GLY A 988 -17.34 -41.08 -17.48
CA GLY A 988 -18.66 -41.05 -18.11
C GLY A 988 -18.62 -40.52 -19.53
N LYS A 989 -17.96 -39.37 -19.74
CA LYS A 989 -17.79 -38.75 -21.07
C LYS A 989 -17.00 -39.65 -22.03
N ILE A 990 -15.89 -40.23 -21.59
CA ILE A 990 -15.12 -41.19 -22.42
C ILE A 990 -15.98 -42.40 -22.81
N CYS A 991 -16.75 -42.96 -21.87
CA CYS A 991 -17.63 -44.09 -22.15
C CYS A 991 -18.77 -43.73 -23.13
N GLN A 992 -19.27 -42.50 -23.06
CA GLN A 992 -20.35 -42.01 -23.91
C GLN A 992 -19.89 -41.72 -25.34
N PHE A 993 -18.74 -41.06 -25.52
CA PHE A 993 -18.30 -40.51 -26.80
C PHE A 993 -17.21 -41.34 -27.52
N HIS A 994 -16.55 -42.27 -26.82
CA HIS A 994 -15.48 -43.11 -27.37
C HIS A 994 -15.64 -44.60 -27.06
N GLN A 995 -16.87 -45.08 -26.89
CA GLN A 995 -17.18 -46.47 -26.55
C GLN A 995 -16.48 -47.50 -27.46
N GLU A 996 -16.36 -47.20 -28.75
CA GLU A 996 -15.72 -48.04 -29.75
C GLU A 996 -14.21 -48.24 -29.53
N SER A 997 -13.58 -47.34 -28.76
CA SER A 997 -12.15 -47.36 -28.44
C SER A 997 -11.86 -48.01 -27.08
N ILE A 998 -12.88 -48.58 -26.42
CA ILE A 998 -12.77 -49.15 -25.08
C ILE A 998 -12.94 -50.68 -25.13
N ASP A 999 -12.00 -51.41 -24.53
CA ASP A 999 -12.18 -52.84 -24.27
C ASP A 999 -13.18 -53.03 -23.11
N ALA A 1000 -14.36 -53.56 -23.43
CA ALA A 1000 -15.46 -53.80 -22.48
C ALA A 1000 -15.07 -54.73 -21.29
N ALA A 1001 -13.96 -55.47 -21.38
CA ALA A 1001 -13.41 -56.27 -20.28
C ALA A 1001 -12.60 -55.44 -19.26
N GLN A 1002 -12.03 -54.29 -19.65
CA GLN A 1002 -11.23 -53.43 -18.76
C GLN A 1002 -12.08 -52.64 -17.75
N ILE A 1003 -13.24 -52.11 -18.16
CA ILE A 1003 -14.14 -51.36 -17.26
C ILE A 1003 -14.73 -52.29 -16.18
N ARG A 1004 -15.18 -53.49 -16.58
CA ARG A 1004 -15.89 -54.42 -15.68
C ARG A 1004 -15.05 -55.00 -14.53
N ARG A 1005 -13.72 -55.05 -14.65
CA ARG A 1005 -12.83 -55.53 -13.57
C ARG A 1005 -12.32 -54.42 -12.67
N LYS A 1006 -12.34 -53.15 -13.12
CA LYS A 1006 -11.64 -52.05 -12.44
C LYS A 1006 -12.57 -51.04 -11.76
N THR A 1007 -13.79 -50.83 -12.27
CA THR A 1007 -14.73 -49.83 -11.69
C THR A 1007 -15.61 -50.39 -10.55
N PHE A 1008 -15.73 -51.71 -10.44
CA PHE A 1008 -16.51 -52.41 -9.40
C PHE A 1008 -15.67 -53.54 -8.79
N GLY A 1009 -14.72 -53.21 -7.92
CA GLY A 1009 -13.96 -54.19 -7.16
C GLY A 1009 -14.86 -55.02 -6.22
N SER A 1010 -15.02 -56.30 -6.51
CA SER A 1010 -15.25 -57.43 -5.59
C SER A 1010 -15.85 -57.20 -4.18
N GLN A 1011 -17.00 -56.52 -4.05
CA GLN A 1011 -17.79 -56.51 -2.79
C GLN A 1011 -19.27 -56.92 -2.96
N LEU A 1012 -19.58 -57.82 -3.91
CA LEU A 1012 -20.85 -58.55 -3.91
C LEU A 1012 -20.57 -60.03 -4.19
N SER A 1013 -20.58 -60.83 -3.12
CA SER A 1013 -20.40 -62.28 -3.18
C SER A 1013 -21.67 -63.01 -3.61
N ALA A 1014 -21.52 -63.88 -4.62
CA ALA A 1014 -22.24 -65.13 -4.85
C ALA A 1014 -23.66 -65.08 -5.52
N PRO A 1015 -24.14 -66.19 -6.13
CA PRO A 1015 -24.52 -66.18 -7.55
C PRO A 1015 -25.97 -66.63 -7.80
N SER A 1016 -26.68 -65.93 -8.68
CA SER A 1016 -27.85 -66.52 -9.34
C SER A 1016 -28.02 -65.99 -10.75
N LYS A 1017 -28.06 -66.93 -11.69
CA LYS A 1017 -28.32 -66.76 -13.12
C LYS A 1017 -29.46 -65.77 -13.36
N GLY A 1018 -29.17 -64.67 -14.07
CA GLY A 1018 -30.21 -63.80 -14.63
C GLY A 1018 -29.91 -62.30 -14.62
N TYR A 1019 -28.76 -61.84 -15.11
CA TYR A 1019 -28.52 -60.39 -15.34
C TYR A 1019 -27.68 -60.16 -16.61
N PHE A 1020 -28.29 -60.40 -17.77
CA PHE A 1020 -27.92 -59.75 -19.03
C PHE A 1020 -28.93 -58.63 -19.31
N SER A 1021 -28.79 -57.48 -18.63
CA SER A 1021 -29.63 -56.29 -18.92
C SER A 1021 -29.10 -54.94 -18.41
N PHE A 1022 -27.81 -54.81 -18.03
CA PHE A 1022 -27.22 -53.51 -17.65
C PHE A 1022 -26.47 -52.81 -18.81
N CYS A 1023 -27.03 -52.88 -20.02
CA CYS A 1023 -26.70 -51.98 -21.15
C CYS A 1023 -27.85 -51.01 -21.46
N ARG A 1024 -28.72 -50.74 -20.49
CA ARG A 1024 -29.70 -49.65 -20.55
C ARG A 1024 -29.86 -49.08 -19.14
N VAL A 1025 -29.02 -48.12 -18.79
CA VAL A 1025 -29.47 -47.10 -17.84
C VAL A 1025 -30.58 -46.34 -18.58
N PRO A 1026 -31.83 -46.32 -18.07
CA PRO A 1026 -32.87 -45.54 -18.69
C PRO A 1026 -32.41 -44.08 -18.79
N ALA A 1027 -32.67 -43.44 -19.93
CA ALA A 1027 -32.38 -42.01 -20.11
C ALA A 1027 -32.92 -41.15 -18.96
N THR A 1028 -33.94 -41.61 -18.23
CA THR A 1028 -34.52 -40.97 -17.05
C THR A 1028 -33.65 -41.00 -15.79
N THR A 1029 -32.73 -41.95 -15.61
CA THR A 1029 -31.85 -42.03 -14.42
C THR A 1029 -30.54 -41.26 -14.62
N LEU A 1030 -30.00 -41.25 -15.85
CA LEU A 1030 -28.93 -40.32 -16.26
C LEU A 1030 -29.44 -38.89 -16.36
N ALA A 1031 -30.67 -38.68 -16.84
CA ALA A 1031 -31.33 -37.38 -16.77
C ALA A 1031 -31.63 -36.96 -15.33
N SER A 1032 -31.89 -37.87 -14.38
CA SER A 1032 -32.09 -37.50 -12.97
C SER A 1032 -30.80 -37.13 -12.25
N ALA A 1033 -29.67 -37.79 -12.57
CA ALA A 1033 -28.36 -37.42 -12.04
C ALA A 1033 -27.83 -36.14 -12.71
N CYS A 1034 -27.99 -36.01 -14.03
CA CYS A 1034 -27.70 -34.76 -14.75
C CYS A 1034 -28.66 -33.63 -14.35
N SER A 1035 -29.93 -33.86 -14.01
CA SER A 1035 -30.87 -32.81 -13.56
C SER A 1035 -30.69 -32.42 -12.10
N LEU A 1036 -29.91 -33.18 -11.32
CA LEU A 1036 -29.48 -32.81 -9.97
C LEU A 1036 -28.12 -32.09 -9.99
N LEU A 1037 -27.28 -32.37 -10.99
CA LEU A 1037 -25.94 -31.79 -11.17
C LEU A 1037 -25.90 -30.55 -12.08
N LEU A 1038 -26.78 -30.46 -13.10
CA LEU A 1038 -26.90 -29.28 -13.96
C LEU A 1038 -27.30 -28.04 -13.16
N PRO A 1039 -28.30 -28.06 -12.26
CA PRO A 1039 -28.62 -26.87 -11.47
C PRO A 1039 -27.54 -26.50 -10.46
N GLN A 1040 -26.73 -27.45 -9.95
CA GLN A 1040 -25.65 -27.14 -8.99
C GLN A 1040 -24.38 -26.60 -9.68
N HIS A 1041 -24.04 -27.10 -10.87
CA HIS A 1041 -22.93 -26.56 -11.66
C HIS A 1041 -23.32 -25.34 -12.50
N GLU A 1042 -24.56 -25.23 -12.98
CA GLU A 1042 -25.11 -23.97 -13.49
C GLU A 1042 -25.24 -22.97 -12.34
N MET A 1043 -25.59 -23.35 -11.10
CA MET A 1043 -25.51 -22.42 -9.96
C MET A 1043 -24.07 -22.05 -9.57
N GLU A 1044 -23.06 -22.91 -9.75
CA GLU A 1044 -21.66 -22.55 -9.47
C GLU A 1044 -21.02 -21.74 -10.62
N LEU A 1045 -21.42 -21.96 -11.88
CA LEU A 1045 -21.03 -21.13 -13.04
C LEU A 1045 -21.86 -19.84 -13.11
N GLU A 1046 -23.13 -19.84 -12.72
CA GLU A 1046 -23.98 -18.66 -12.53
C GLU A 1046 -23.61 -17.94 -11.24
N SER A 1047 -23.11 -18.56 -10.17
CA SER A 1047 -22.56 -17.80 -9.02
C SER A 1047 -21.23 -17.13 -9.37
N ILE A 1048 -20.54 -17.60 -10.41
CA ILE A 1048 -19.37 -16.95 -11.01
C ILE A 1048 -19.79 -15.86 -12.02
N LEU A 1049 -21.05 -15.86 -12.51
CA LEU A 1049 -21.55 -14.99 -13.58
C LEU A 1049 -22.80 -14.15 -13.22
N SER A 1050 -23.32 -14.22 -11.98
CA SER A 1050 -24.52 -13.53 -11.49
C SER A 1050 -24.17 -12.63 -10.29
N PRO A 1051 -24.50 -11.33 -10.34
CA PRO A 1051 -24.21 -10.36 -9.27
C PRO A 1051 -25.32 -10.32 -8.20
N GLU A 1052 -25.79 -11.47 -7.70
CA GLU A 1052 -26.80 -11.55 -6.64
C GLU A 1052 -26.33 -12.42 -5.46
N GLU A 1053 -25.21 -12.03 -4.85
CA GLU A 1053 -25.07 -12.11 -3.39
C GLU A 1053 -24.55 -10.76 -2.92
N ASP A 1054 -25.23 -10.16 -1.94
CA ASP A 1054 -24.82 -8.94 -1.23
C ASP A 1054 -23.45 -9.16 -0.57
N VAL A 1055 -22.38 -9.08 -1.36
CA VAL A 1055 -21.03 -8.93 -0.84
C VAL A 1055 -20.99 -7.52 -0.29
N ASN A 1056 -21.08 -7.46 1.03
CA ASN A 1056 -20.90 -6.27 1.84
C ASN A 1056 -19.44 -5.77 1.65
N ILE A 1057 -19.17 -5.07 0.54
CA ILE A 1057 -17.90 -4.39 0.21
C ILE A 1057 -17.62 -3.23 1.22
N SER A 1058 -18.43 -3.08 2.28
CA SER A 1058 -18.27 -2.01 3.26
C SER A 1058 -17.16 -2.24 4.29
N THR A 1059 -16.56 -3.43 4.39
CA THR A 1059 -15.67 -3.76 5.53
C THR A 1059 -14.21 -4.06 5.17
N TYR A 1060 -13.84 -4.19 3.89
CA TYR A 1060 -12.45 -4.49 3.48
C TYR A 1060 -11.72 -3.37 2.71
N ALA A 1061 -12.31 -2.18 2.68
CA ALA A 1061 -11.65 -0.94 2.27
C ALA A 1061 -11.73 0.09 3.41
N MET A 1062 -11.16 -0.26 4.56
CA MET A 1062 -10.70 0.65 5.63
C MET A 1062 -9.48 0.03 6.30
#